data_AF-A0A1Z5R682-F1
#
_entry.id   AF-A0A1Z5R682-F1
#
_cell.length_a   1.000
_cell.length_b   1.000
_cell.length_c   1.000
_cell.angle_alpha   90.00
_cell.angle_beta   90.00
_cell.angle_gamma   90.00
#
_symmetry.space_group_name_H-M   'P 1'
#
loop_
_entity.id
_entity.type
_entity.pdbx_description
1 polymer ?
#
loop_
_entity_poly.entity_id
_entity_poly.type
_entity_poly.pdbx_seq_one_letter_code
_entity_poly.pdbx_strand_id
1 'polypeptide(L)'
;MSAVFVEVSAGFRMRNKSWSSTIKEPSMIARICLALVLSLVQVLVLAIVLCPLAILYLLGLYLSAGISLWRLIQHDYGNSDGGTNLKPALNVLYSLAVAQGVVYGYRTIYDLTARTRLVELVAHHYSLETDLVSEYLDETVEGCMKDSSFASGRNLVTYAVDLLMESKSRYGYVSGVLILGTVTMKWSTDEQSGLIKQLLAKSASFSHVVQQLVETFGPTSPYSTEIRLHAARIVENVAGSVRLEQFPKGTMIECISSLLDTFEEYSWRPEGYKRYLDGHKEYERDWLLDQGELWYCYTVDAVPRVSSSKTQESDNDDNLLQSYKGLVVQGLRILQKLAINEENCRVISNTQVLLSKTMAPLISGKLHEDHHDEWSIIAEESLEFMNRLMATLGEGTETTNLTSEISSSSQAAIIRTLGCHKCPMLLKRKATQALLQLSPDTPPSIGSGSIIFVWILLDIFLLPDYHFVDRICGATHLLKKSSYTTRLAGQKMQAMMIPSITEATDTSMLPSVVSNVIGSLARTVAGAENNAHRIHAVTILDHLCQYYTKDDENLKELKKAVANVIEEVLKEIVHGPTTEEIQVVTEANNGGKVLLAEGPDLEQGGSSHDNKNNGQERRSSTPHQQKGEQHQGIIQLQEALIGLCWSIKFFWINKDQYLSRQFNEIAANICSVQGMPHKTL
;
A
#
# COMPACT_ATOMS: atom_id res chain seq x y z
N MET A 1 -3.96 39.90 -37.11
CA MET A 1 -5.00 38.94 -36.65
C MET A 1 -5.85 39.46 -35.48
N SER A 2 -5.29 40.22 -34.52
CA SER A 2 -6.05 40.81 -33.40
C SER A 2 -7.13 41.84 -33.81
N ALA A 3 -6.87 42.69 -34.81
CA ALA A 3 -7.84 43.71 -35.23
C ALA A 3 -9.10 43.14 -35.94
N VAL A 4 -8.98 42.01 -36.64
CA VAL A 4 -10.09 41.39 -37.39
C VAL A 4 -11.00 40.57 -36.47
N PHE A 5 -10.45 39.95 -35.41
CA PHE A 5 -11.26 39.23 -34.42
C PHE A 5 -12.03 40.17 -33.47
N VAL A 6 -11.50 41.37 -33.21
CA VAL A 6 -12.18 42.39 -32.39
C VAL A 6 -13.40 42.99 -33.11
N GLU A 7 -13.37 43.18 -34.42
CA GLU A 7 -14.55 43.64 -35.17
C GLU A 7 -15.63 42.56 -35.33
N VAL A 8 -15.24 41.29 -35.50
CA VAL A 8 -16.20 40.17 -35.59
C VAL A 8 -16.89 39.90 -34.23
N SER A 9 -16.18 40.08 -33.12
CA SER A 9 -16.75 39.94 -31.76
C SER A 9 -17.58 41.16 -31.33
N ALA A 10 -17.24 42.37 -31.78
CA ALA A 10 -18.08 43.55 -31.59
C ALA A 10 -19.42 43.47 -32.36
N GLY A 11 -19.44 42.81 -33.53
CA GLY A 11 -20.66 42.52 -34.29
C GLY A 11 -21.58 41.49 -33.62
N PHE A 12 -21.05 40.58 -32.83
CA PHE A 12 -21.82 39.52 -32.16
C PHE A 12 -22.43 39.97 -30.81
N ARG A 13 -21.89 41.03 -30.18
CA ARG A 13 -22.34 41.52 -28.85
C ARG A 13 -23.41 42.62 -28.88
N MET A 14 -23.87 43.07 -30.04
CA MET A 14 -25.01 44.00 -30.17
C MET A 14 -26.03 43.55 -31.22
N ARG A 15 -26.64 42.37 -31.05
CA ARG A 15 -27.96 42.09 -31.65
C ARG A 15 -28.70 40.93 -31.00
N ASN A 16 -29.04 41.04 -29.72
CA ASN A 16 -29.99 40.12 -29.07
C ASN A 16 -31.37 40.76 -28.83
N LYS A 17 -31.73 41.78 -29.61
CA LYS A 17 -33.10 42.32 -29.66
C LYS A 17 -33.54 42.52 -31.10
N SER A 18 -34.62 41.82 -31.45
CA SER A 18 -35.39 41.89 -32.70
C SER A 18 -34.75 41.25 -33.93
N TRP A 19 -34.99 39.94 -34.08
CA TRP A 19 -34.65 39.16 -35.27
C TRP A 19 -35.90 38.68 -36.04
N SER A 20 -37.03 39.40 -35.98
CA SER A 20 -38.24 38.99 -36.74
C SER A 20 -38.91 40.04 -37.61
N SER A 21 -38.38 41.26 -37.79
CA SER A 21 -39.11 42.28 -38.57
C SER A 21 -38.30 43.15 -39.53
N THR A 22 -37.08 42.78 -39.93
CA THR A 22 -36.31 43.59 -40.91
C THR A 22 -35.50 42.77 -41.91
N ILE A 23 -36.11 41.75 -42.51
CA ILE A 23 -35.58 41.08 -43.70
C ILE A 23 -36.55 41.34 -44.85
N LYS A 24 -36.53 42.56 -45.41
CA LYS A 24 -37.33 42.92 -46.60
C LYS A 24 -36.62 43.84 -47.60
N GLU A 25 -35.30 43.92 -47.58
CA GLU A 25 -34.55 44.55 -48.68
C GLU A 25 -33.57 43.57 -49.33
N PRO A 26 -33.73 43.26 -50.64
CA PRO A 26 -32.82 42.35 -51.36
C PRO A 26 -31.37 42.86 -51.38
N SER A 27 -31.17 44.17 -51.17
CA SER A 27 -29.87 44.83 -51.04
C SER A 27 -29.03 44.35 -49.85
N MET A 28 -29.62 44.13 -48.67
CA MET A 28 -28.86 43.71 -47.49
C MET A 28 -28.45 42.23 -47.57
N ILE A 29 -29.31 41.37 -48.11
CA ILE A 29 -29.01 39.96 -48.33
C ILE A 29 -27.86 39.84 -49.34
N ALA A 30 -27.91 40.60 -50.43
CA ALA A 30 -26.82 40.63 -51.43
C ALA A 30 -25.49 41.09 -50.82
N ARG A 31 -25.49 42.11 -49.94
CA ARG A 31 -24.28 42.58 -49.24
C ARG A 31 -23.72 41.54 -48.27
N ILE A 32 -24.57 40.83 -47.54
CA ILE A 32 -24.15 39.73 -46.66
C ILE A 32 -23.58 38.56 -47.47
N CYS A 33 -24.25 38.17 -48.57
CA CYS A 33 -23.75 37.14 -49.48
C CYS A 33 -22.41 37.54 -50.10
N LEU A 34 -22.25 38.78 -50.54
CA LEU A 34 -20.99 39.30 -51.08
C LEU A 34 -19.88 39.26 -50.02
N ALA A 35 -20.17 39.67 -48.77
CA ALA A 35 -19.22 39.62 -47.67
C ALA A 35 -18.80 38.18 -47.33
N LEU A 36 -19.74 37.23 -47.33
CA LEU A 36 -19.47 35.81 -47.14
C LEU A 36 -18.61 35.23 -48.27
N VAL A 37 -18.92 35.58 -49.52
CA VAL A 37 -18.13 35.14 -50.70
C VAL A 37 -16.71 35.72 -50.64
N LEU A 38 -16.57 37.01 -50.34
CA LEU A 38 -15.25 37.65 -50.20
C LEU A 38 -14.45 37.04 -49.04
N SER A 39 -15.09 36.76 -47.90
CA SER A 39 -14.46 36.08 -46.76
C SER A 39 -14.01 34.67 -47.13
N LEU A 40 -14.84 33.90 -47.83
CA LEU A 40 -14.50 32.55 -48.31
C LEU A 40 -13.32 32.59 -49.29
N VAL A 41 -13.32 33.53 -50.24
CA VAL A 41 -12.20 33.73 -51.17
C VAL A 41 -10.93 34.09 -50.43
N GLN A 42 -11.01 34.96 -49.41
CA GLN A 42 -9.85 35.38 -48.64
C GLN A 42 -9.27 34.24 -47.78
N VAL A 43 -10.13 33.41 -47.17
CA VAL A 43 -9.71 32.18 -46.47
C VAL A 43 -9.07 31.19 -47.45
N LEU A 44 -9.63 31.04 -48.64
CA LEU A 44 -9.09 30.16 -49.68
C LEU A 44 -7.72 30.63 -50.17
N VAL A 45 -7.54 31.93 -50.43
CA VAL A 45 -6.25 32.52 -50.81
C VAL A 45 -5.22 32.36 -49.70
N LEU A 46 -5.61 32.60 -48.44
CA LEU A 46 -4.74 32.33 -47.29
C LEU A 46 -4.34 30.86 -47.20
N ALA A 47 -5.26 29.92 -47.40
CA ALA A 47 -4.96 28.50 -47.42
C ALA A 47 -4.01 28.13 -48.57
N ILE A 48 -4.26 28.62 -49.78
CA ILE A 48 -3.41 28.35 -50.97
C ILE A 48 -2.00 28.93 -50.81
N VAL A 49 -1.82 30.04 -50.10
CA VAL A 49 -0.50 30.62 -49.85
C VAL A 49 0.19 29.96 -48.65
N LEU A 50 -0.52 29.75 -47.55
CA LEU A 50 0.06 29.23 -46.31
C LEU A 50 0.31 27.72 -46.36
N CYS A 51 -0.49 26.94 -47.08
CA CYS A 51 -0.27 25.48 -47.17
C CYS A 51 1.06 25.13 -47.87
N PRO A 52 1.42 25.67 -49.04
CA PRO A 52 2.74 25.44 -49.64
C PRO A 52 3.89 25.95 -48.78
N LEU A 53 3.71 27.09 -48.10
CA LEU A 53 4.69 27.61 -47.14
C LEU A 53 4.88 26.64 -45.96
N ALA A 54 3.80 26.07 -45.41
CA ALA A 54 3.86 25.07 -44.36
C ALA A 54 4.51 23.77 -44.85
N ILE A 55 4.18 23.33 -46.07
CA ILE A 55 4.81 22.17 -46.71
C ILE A 55 6.31 22.41 -46.91
N LEU A 56 6.72 23.58 -47.40
CA LEU A 56 8.13 23.93 -47.57
C LEU A 56 8.85 24.10 -46.22
N TYR A 57 8.17 24.60 -45.19
CA TYR A 57 8.74 24.71 -43.86
C TYR A 57 8.96 23.34 -43.21
N LEU A 58 7.99 22.41 -43.36
CA LEU A 58 8.06 21.07 -42.79
C LEU A 58 8.93 20.10 -43.59
N LEU A 59 8.84 20.15 -44.93
CA LEU A 59 9.54 19.23 -45.84
C LEU A 59 10.78 19.83 -46.48
N GLY A 60 11.02 21.13 -46.39
CA GLY A 60 12.14 21.80 -47.05
C GLY A 60 13.51 21.28 -46.63
N LEU A 61 13.67 20.91 -45.36
CA LEU A 61 14.88 20.26 -44.84
C LEU A 61 15.09 18.86 -45.47
N TYR A 62 14.02 18.08 -45.61
CA TYR A 62 14.07 16.76 -46.25
C TYR A 62 14.33 16.87 -47.76
N LEU A 63 13.70 17.82 -48.44
CA LEU A 63 13.92 18.09 -49.86
C LEU A 63 15.34 18.58 -50.13
N SER A 64 15.85 19.50 -49.30
CA SER A 64 17.23 20.00 -49.39
C SER A 64 18.26 18.89 -49.18
N ALA A 65 18.05 18.03 -48.18
CA ALA A 65 18.90 16.87 -47.94
C ALA A 65 18.84 15.86 -49.10
N GLY A 66 17.65 15.58 -49.63
CA GLY A 66 17.45 14.69 -50.78
C GLY A 66 18.13 15.19 -52.05
N ILE A 67 17.97 16.48 -52.39
CA ILE A 67 18.61 17.11 -53.56
C ILE A 67 20.14 17.14 -53.37
N SER A 68 20.61 17.44 -52.16
CA SER A 68 22.05 17.48 -51.85
C SER A 68 22.68 16.10 -51.94
N LEU A 69 22.00 15.07 -51.43
CA LEU A 69 22.44 13.67 -51.54
C LEU A 69 22.45 13.21 -53.00
N TRP A 70 21.40 13.54 -53.76
CA TRP A 70 21.32 13.25 -55.19
C TRP A 70 22.49 13.86 -55.96
N ARG A 71 22.80 15.13 -55.74
CA ARG A 71 23.97 15.79 -56.34
C ARG A 71 25.27 15.15 -55.88
N LEU A 72 25.44 14.86 -54.59
CA LEU A 72 26.61 14.15 -54.07
C LEU A 72 26.83 12.79 -54.74
N ILE A 73 25.78 12.10 -55.18
CA ILE A 73 25.91 10.84 -55.91
C ILE A 73 26.32 11.10 -57.37
N GLN A 74 25.67 12.05 -58.04
CA GLN A 74 25.91 12.35 -59.46
C GLN A 74 27.26 13.04 -59.75
N HIS A 75 27.83 13.77 -58.78
CA HIS A 75 29.11 14.50 -58.93
C HIS A 75 29.17 15.49 -60.11
N ASP A 76 28.02 15.96 -60.60
CA ASP A 76 27.86 16.77 -61.82
C ASP A 76 27.99 18.29 -61.59
N TYR A 77 28.77 18.69 -60.58
CA TYR A 77 28.91 20.09 -60.14
C TYR A 77 30.37 20.58 -60.11
N GLY A 78 30.56 21.88 -60.34
CA GLY A 78 31.87 22.56 -60.33
C GLY A 78 32.62 22.46 -61.65
N ASN A 79 32.12 23.15 -62.69
CA ASN A 79 32.78 23.28 -63.99
C ASN A 79 34.17 23.94 -63.88
N SER A 80 35.04 23.66 -64.86
CA SER A 80 36.42 24.15 -64.97
C SER A 80 36.58 25.67 -64.94
N ASP A 81 35.52 26.43 -65.20
CA ASP A 81 35.54 27.89 -65.32
C ASP A 81 35.31 28.59 -63.96
N GLY A 82 34.79 27.86 -62.97
CA GLY A 82 34.67 28.33 -61.59
C GLY A 82 35.88 27.84 -60.81
N GLY A 83 36.75 28.75 -60.38
CA GLY A 83 38.11 28.49 -59.88
C GLY A 83 38.30 27.29 -58.94
N THR A 84 39.57 26.89 -58.73
CA THR A 84 40.00 25.59 -58.15
C THR A 84 39.29 25.13 -56.87
N ASN A 85 38.69 26.05 -56.11
CA ASN A 85 38.01 25.77 -54.83
C ASN A 85 36.49 25.54 -54.95
N LEU A 86 35.86 25.76 -56.11
CA LEU A 86 34.41 25.66 -56.28
C LEU A 86 33.87 24.25 -56.03
N LYS A 87 34.49 23.24 -56.64
CA LYS A 87 34.07 21.84 -56.51
C LYS A 87 34.25 21.33 -55.06
N PRO A 88 35.40 21.56 -54.38
CA PRO A 88 35.54 21.27 -52.95
C PRO A 88 34.51 21.98 -52.06
N ALA A 89 34.23 23.26 -52.32
CA ALA A 89 33.27 24.03 -51.53
C ALA A 89 31.83 23.50 -51.66
N LEU A 90 31.41 23.15 -52.88
CA LEU A 90 30.10 22.54 -53.12
C LEU A 90 29.99 21.15 -52.48
N ASN A 91 31.08 20.39 -52.46
CA ASN A 91 31.11 19.09 -51.78
C ASN A 91 30.86 19.24 -50.27
N VAL A 92 31.50 20.22 -49.62
CA VAL A 92 31.27 20.54 -48.20
C VAL A 92 29.83 21.03 -47.98
N LEU A 93 29.32 21.91 -48.83
CA LEU A 93 27.96 22.46 -48.72
C LEU A 93 26.89 21.37 -48.78
N TYR A 94 26.95 20.50 -49.80
CA TYR A 94 25.98 19.41 -49.94
C TYR A 94 26.15 18.36 -48.85
N SER A 95 27.38 18.04 -48.43
CA SER A 95 27.61 17.14 -47.29
C SER A 95 27.02 17.70 -45.99
N LEU A 96 27.14 19.01 -45.76
CA LEU A 96 26.55 19.69 -44.61
C LEU A 96 25.02 19.65 -44.65
N ALA A 97 24.41 19.90 -45.81
CA ALA A 97 22.95 19.84 -45.97
C ALA A 97 22.40 18.42 -45.74
N VAL A 98 23.11 17.39 -46.20
CA VAL A 98 22.77 15.98 -45.90
C VAL A 98 22.89 15.69 -44.41
N ALA A 99 24.00 16.10 -43.77
CA ALA A 99 24.20 15.91 -42.33
C ALA A 99 23.11 16.61 -41.50
N GLN A 100 22.75 17.84 -41.85
CA GLN A 100 21.64 18.57 -41.24
C GLN A 100 20.30 17.84 -41.40
N GLY A 101 20.02 17.31 -42.58
CA GLY A 101 18.82 16.51 -42.84
C GLY A 101 18.76 15.22 -42.02
N VAL A 102 19.89 14.51 -41.88
CA VAL A 102 19.98 13.29 -41.05
C VAL A 102 19.74 13.62 -39.57
N VAL A 103 20.37 14.67 -39.04
CA VAL A 103 20.17 15.11 -37.65
C VAL A 103 18.71 15.53 -37.41
N TYR A 104 18.11 16.27 -38.34
CA TYR A 104 16.71 16.68 -38.27
C TYR A 104 15.76 15.47 -38.34
N GLY A 105 16.03 14.50 -39.22
CA GLY A 105 15.28 13.26 -39.31
C GLY A 105 15.36 12.43 -38.03
N TYR A 106 16.55 12.29 -37.45
CA TYR A 106 16.74 11.60 -36.17
C TYR A 106 15.93 12.27 -35.05
N ARG A 107 15.99 13.61 -34.95
CA ARG A 107 15.20 14.37 -33.98
C ARG A 107 13.69 14.16 -34.18
N THR A 108 13.23 14.18 -35.43
CA THR A 108 11.80 13.97 -35.75
C THR A 108 11.32 12.57 -35.37
N ILE A 109 12.13 11.53 -35.63
CA ILE A 109 11.82 10.14 -35.24
C ILE A 109 11.81 10.00 -33.70
N TYR A 110 12.77 10.63 -33.04
CA TYR A 110 12.84 10.66 -31.59
C TYR A 110 11.58 11.31 -30.99
N ASP A 111 11.23 12.52 -31.44
CA ASP A 111 10.11 13.31 -30.92
C ASP A 111 8.75 12.63 -31.16
N LEU A 112 8.54 12.02 -32.34
CA LEU A 112 7.23 11.47 -32.72
C LEU A 112 6.98 10.04 -32.24
N THR A 113 8.02 9.21 -32.16
CA THR A 113 7.84 7.76 -31.95
C THR A 113 8.58 7.27 -30.71
N ALA A 114 9.89 7.50 -30.63
CA ALA A 114 10.68 6.95 -29.52
C ALA A 114 10.24 7.56 -28.18
N ARG A 115 10.02 8.88 -28.15
CA ARG A 115 9.57 9.64 -26.99
C ARG A 115 8.23 9.16 -26.46
N THR A 116 7.18 9.17 -27.30
CA THR A 116 5.83 8.76 -26.89
C THR A 116 5.82 7.32 -26.38
N ARG A 117 6.52 6.41 -27.06
CA ARG A 117 6.63 5.00 -26.61
C ARG A 117 7.39 4.87 -25.29
N LEU A 118 8.46 5.63 -25.09
CA LEU A 118 9.19 5.67 -23.82
C LEU A 118 8.30 6.14 -22.68
N VAL A 119 7.57 7.24 -22.89
CA VAL A 119 6.65 7.81 -21.91
C VAL A 119 5.56 6.79 -21.57
N GLU A 120 4.91 6.18 -22.57
CA GLU A 120 3.89 5.14 -22.36
C GLU A 120 4.43 3.95 -21.56
N LEU A 121 5.64 3.48 -21.89
CA LEU A 121 6.25 2.32 -21.24
C LEU A 121 6.61 2.61 -19.79
N VAL A 122 7.22 3.77 -19.51
CA VAL A 122 7.58 4.19 -18.15
C VAL A 122 6.32 4.49 -17.33
N ALA A 123 5.34 5.19 -17.90
CA ALA A 123 4.05 5.45 -17.27
C ALA A 123 3.34 4.14 -16.89
N HIS A 124 3.29 3.17 -17.80
CA HIS A 124 2.72 1.86 -17.52
C HIS A 124 3.51 1.09 -16.45
N HIS A 125 4.84 1.12 -16.52
CA HIS A 125 5.71 0.44 -15.57
C HIS A 125 5.52 0.97 -14.14
N TYR A 126 5.49 2.29 -13.96
CA TYR A 126 5.30 2.91 -12.66
C TYR A 126 3.83 3.09 -12.27
N SER A 127 2.87 2.82 -13.17
CA SER A 127 1.46 3.18 -13.00
C SER A 127 1.24 4.68 -12.78
N LEU A 128 2.03 5.51 -13.46
CA LEU A 128 1.89 6.96 -13.46
C LEU A 128 1.07 7.44 -14.65
N GLU A 129 0.50 8.64 -14.56
CA GLU A 129 -0.06 9.33 -15.71
C GLU A 129 1.04 9.63 -16.75
N THR A 130 0.69 9.50 -18.03
CA THR A 130 1.62 9.77 -19.15
C THR A 130 2.13 11.20 -19.14
N ASP A 131 1.30 12.14 -18.68
CA ASP A 131 1.63 13.56 -18.68
C ASP A 131 2.76 13.86 -17.68
N LEU A 132 2.73 13.25 -16.49
CA LEU A 132 3.79 13.38 -15.47
C LEU A 132 5.15 12.88 -15.99
N VAL A 133 5.15 11.74 -16.69
CA VAL A 133 6.36 11.16 -17.26
C VAL A 133 6.85 11.96 -18.48
N SER A 134 5.92 12.49 -19.29
CA SER A 134 6.26 13.34 -20.42
C SER A 134 6.91 14.64 -19.95
N GLU A 135 6.37 15.29 -18.90
CA GLU A 135 6.90 16.55 -18.38
C GLU A 135 8.31 16.36 -17.79
N TYR A 136 8.53 15.28 -17.03
CA TYR A 136 9.86 14.88 -16.59
C TYR A 136 10.85 14.75 -17.76
N LEU A 137 10.41 14.09 -18.84
CA LEU A 137 11.24 13.88 -20.02
C LEU A 137 11.50 15.20 -20.77
N ASP A 138 10.51 16.07 -20.88
CA ASP A 138 10.65 17.40 -21.49
C ASP A 138 11.69 18.24 -20.77
N GLU A 139 11.57 18.37 -19.45
CA GLU A 139 12.51 19.14 -18.64
C GLU A 139 13.93 18.54 -18.72
N THR A 140 14.02 17.20 -18.69
CA THR A 140 15.32 16.50 -18.80
C THR A 140 15.97 16.75 -20.15
N VAL A 141 15.21 16.66 -21.25
CA VAL A 141 15.72 16.92 -22.60
C VAL A 141 16.12 18.38 -22.77
N GLU A 142 15.30 19.33 -22.29
CA GLU A 142 15.61 20.75 -22.37
C GLU A 142 16.87 21.11 -21.56
N GLY A 143 16.99 20.56 -20.35
CA GLY A 143 18.18 20.70 -19.52
C GLY A 143 19.43 20.15 -20.22
N CYS A 144 19.34 18.96 -20.84
CA CYS A 144 20.44 18.36 -21.60
C CYS A 144 20.83 19.16 -22.85
N MET A 145 19.88 19.83 -23.50
CA MET A 145 20.17 20.72 -24.63
C MET A 145 20.99 21.95 -24.20
N LYS A 146 20.81 22.41 -22.96
CA LYS A 146 21.58 23.53 -22.38
C LYS A 146 22.94 23.06 -21.86
N ASP A 147 22.96 21.96 -21.11
CA ASP A 147 24.15 21.33 -20.57
C ASP A 147 23.99 19.81 -20.53
N SER A 148 24.85 19.09 -21.26
CA SER A 148 24.86 17.62 -21.26
C SER A 148 25.05 16.99 -19.88
N SER A 149 25.66 17.71 -18.93
CA SER A 149 25.85 17.22 -17.56
C SER A 149 24.55 17.18 -16.76
N PHE A 150 23.50 17.86 -17.22
CA PHE A 150 22.17 17.90 -16.57
C PHE A 150 21.56 16.50 -16.37
N ALA A 151 21.84 15.55 -17.27
CA ALA A 151 21.37 14.17 -17.12
C ALA A 151 22.01 13.45 -15.92
N SER A 152 23.18 13.88 -15.47
CA SER A 152 23.94 13.19 -14.43
C SER A 152 23.22 13.29 -13.09
N GLY A 153 22.75 12.13 -12.59
CA GLY A 153 22.02 12.05 -11.32
C GLY A 153 20.53 12.36 -11.44
N ARG A 154 20.01 12.69 -12.63
CA ARG A 154 18.59 12.95 -12.86
C ARG A 154 17.81 11.64 -12.99
N ASN A 155 16.74 11.52 -12.23
CA ASN A 155 15.74 10.44 -12.29
C ASN A 155 14.39 10.95 -11.77
N LEU A 156 13.31 10.16 -11.92
CA LEU A 156 11.96 10.52 -11.47
C LEU A 156 11.90 10.92 -9.98
N VAL A 157 12.69 10.29 -9.10
CA VAL A 157 12.73 10.62 -7.67
C VAL A 157 13.35 12.00 -7.46
N THR A 158 14.52 12.26 -8.04
CA THR A 158 15.19 13.58 -7.93
C THR A 158 14.34 14.70 -8.55
N TYR A 159 13.69 14.43 -9.68
CA TYR A 159 12.76 15.36 -10.31
C TYR A 159 11.59 15.70 -9.40
N ALA A 160 10.94 14.68 -8.85
CA ALA A 160 9.79 14.88 -7.97
C ALA A 160 10.16 15.55 -6.64
N VAL A 161 11.38 15.30 -6.13
CA VAL A 161 11.92 16.04 -4.97
C VAL A 161 12.12 17.52 -5.31
N ASP A 162 12.68 17.85 -6.46
CA ASP A 162 12.85 19.24 -6.89
C ASP A 162 11.49 19.92 -7.07
N LEU A 163 10.51 19.22 -7.63
CA LEU A 163 9.13 19.71 -7.73
C LEU A 163 8.53 20.04 -6.34
N LEU A 164 8.76 19.21 -5.32
CA LEU A 164 8.31 19.49 -3.96
C LEU A 164 9.04 20.68 -3.31
N MET A 165 10.31 20.90 -3.64
CA MET A 165 11.14 21.93 -3.02
C MET A 165 11.05 23.29 -3.70
N GLU A 166 10.91 23.32 -5.02
CA GLU A 166 11.12 24.50 -5.85
C GLU A 166 9.87 24.94 -6.63
N SER A 167 8.85 24.08 -6.77
CA SER A 167 7.65 24.44 -7.52
C SER A 167 6.90 25.58 -6.83
N LYS A 168 6.64 26.63 -7.60
CA LYS A 168 5.74 27.74 -7.22
C LYS A 168 4.28 27.48 -7.62
N SER A 169 4.03 26.42 -8.39
CA SER A 169 2.71 26.04 -8.86
C SER A 169 2.16 24.86 -8.06
N ARG A 170 0.83 24.82 -7.90
CA ARG A 170 0.18 23.67 -7.27
C ARG A 170 0.29 22.43 -8.13
N TYR A 171 0.18 22.58 -9.45
CA TYR A 171 0.38 21.48 -10.40
C TYR A 171 1.72 20.79 -10.17
N GLY A 172 2.84 21.53 -10.22
CA GLY A 172 4.17 20.96 -10.01
C GLY A 172 4.34 20.32 -8.62
N TYR A 173 3.80 20.95 -7.58
CA TYR A 173 3.81 20.36 -6.23
C TYR A 173 3.07 19.01 -6.20
N VAL A 174 1.84 18.95 -6.72
CA VAL A 174 1.04 17.72 -6.74
C VAL A 174 1.66 16.67 -7.67
N SER A 175 2.26 17.06 -8.80
CA SER A 175 3.07 16.17 -9.64
C SER A 175 4.18 15.49 -8.82
N GLY A 176 4.90 16.28 -8.02
CA GLY A 176 5.92 15.76 -7.10
C GLY A 176 5.36 14.76 -6.07
N VAL A 177 4.19 15.09 -5.49
CA VAL A 177 3.48 14.20 -4.55
C VAL A 177 3.09 12.88 -5.20
N LEU A 178 2.47 12.93 -6.40
CA LEU A 178 2.00 11.74 -7.12
C LEU A 178 3.16 10.85 -7.57
N ILE A 179 4.24 11.43 -8.12
CA ILE A 179 5.41 10.67 -8.56
C ILE A 179 6.07 9.97 -7.36
N LEU A 180 6.42 10.71 -6.30
CA LEU A 180 7.07 10.10 -5.13
C LEU A 180 6.15 9.11 -4.41
N GLY A 181 4.89 9.46 -4.23
CA GLY A 181 3.91 8.63 -3.56
C GLY A 181 3.64 7.30 -4.29
N THR A 182 3.79 7.27 -5.62
CA THR A 182 3.59 6.07 -6.43
C THR A 182 4.86 5.23 -6.49
N VAL A 183 6.02 5.85 -6.70
CA VAL A 183 7.32 5.17 -6.67
C VAL A 183 7.52 4.46 -5.33
N THR A 184 7.18 5.12 -4.23
CA THR A 184 7.26 4.53 -2.88
C THR A 184 6.29 3.37 -2.65
N MET A 185 5.13 3.36 -3.32
CA MET A 185 4.12 2.30 -3.18
C MET A 185 4.50 1.02 -3.93
N LYS A 186 5.01 1.15 -5.16
CA LYS A 186 5.18 0.02 -6.08
C LYS A 186 6.54 -0.65 -5.96
N TRP A 187 7.56 0.10 -5.52
CA TRP A 187 8.95 -0.34 -5.48
C TRP A 187 9.59 -0.03 -4.13
N SER A 188 8.91 -0.38 -3.03
CA SER A 188 9.39 -0.25 -1.64
C SER A 188 10.64 -1.11 -1.36
N THR A 189 11.72 -0.82 -2.08
CA THR A 189 13.07 -1.27 -1.80
C THR A 189 13.67 -0.24 -0.85
N ASP A 190 14.37 -0.71 0.19
CA ASP A 190 15.01 0.14 1.22
C ASP A 190 15.86 1.27 0.62
N GLU A 191 16.41 1.04 -0.59
CA GLU A 191 17.24 1.99 -1.33
C GLU A 191 16.48 3.25 -1.76
N GLN A 192 15.25 3.12 -2.31
CA GLN A 192 14.48 4.28 -2.76
C GLN A 192 13.90 5.08 -1.59
N SER A 193 13.40 4.41 -0.56
CA SER A 193 12.95 5.07 0.68
C SER A 193 14.12 5.79 1.37
N GLY A 194 15.29 5.14 1.42
CA GLY A 194 16.53 5.73 1.94
C GLY A 194 16.98 6.97 1.17
N LEU A 195 16.90 6.94 -0.17
CA LEU A 195 17.24 8.08 -1.02
C LEU A 195 16.28 9.26 -0.79
N ILE A 196 14.97 9.02 -0.78
CA ILE A 196 13.95 10.08 -0.52
C ILE A 196 14.19 10.71 0.84
N LYS A 197 14.39 9.88 1.87
CA LYS A 197 14.70 10.36 3.23
C LYS A 197 15.98 11.19 3.24
N GLN A 198 17.04 10.74 2.56
CA GLN A 198 18.30 11.46 2.50
C GLN A 198 18.17 12.81 1.78
N LEU A 199 17.45 12.87 0.66
CA LEU A 199 17.28 14.08 -0.14
C LEU A 199 16.42 15.11 0.61
N LEU A 200 15.28 14.67 1.17
CA LEU A 200 14.38 15.55 1.91
C LEU A 200 15.00 16.03 3.22
N ALA A 201 15.53 15.12 4.06
CA ALA A 201 15.99 15.46 5.40
C ALA A 201 17.28 16.32 5.42
N LYS A 202 18.07 16.30 4.34
CA LYS A 202 19.27 17.14 4.22
C LYS A 202 19.00 18.51 3.59
N SER A 203 17.78 18.76 3.09
CA SER A 203 17.43 20.01 2.44
C SER A 203 17.15 21.13 3.43
N ALA A 204 17.52 22.36 3.07
CA ALA A 204 17.18 23.55 3.85
C ALA A 204 15.67 23.82 3.88
N SER A 205 14.92 23.32 2.88
CA SER A 205 13.46 23.47 2.79
C SER A 205 12.68 22.36 3.50
N PHE A 206 13.36 21.46 4.24
CA PHE A 206 12.75 20.27 4.84
C PHE A 206 11.49 20.57 5.66
N SER A 207 11.57 21.50 6.61
CA SER A 207 10.43 21.82 7.49
C SER A 207 9.24 22.38 6.71
N HIS A 208 9.49 23.22 5.70
CA HIS A 208 8.44 23.77 4.85
C HIS A 208 7.77 22.68 4.01
N VAL A 209 8.55 21.81 3.36
CA VAL A 209 8.02 20.71 2.54
C VAL A 209 7.20 19.73 3.39
N VAL A 210 7.71 19.36 4.58
CA VAL A 210 6.97 18.49 5.50
C VAL A 210 5.68 19.16 5.96
N GLN A 211 5.70 20.45 6.28
CA GLN A 211 4.49 21.19 6.65
C GLN A 211 3.46 21.17 5.52
N GLN A 212 3.87 21.46 4.28
CA GLN A 212 2.99 21.47 3.12
C GLN A 212 2.38 20.09 2.85
N LEU A 213 3.16 19.01 3.01
CA LEU A 213 2.67 17.64 2.90
C LEU A 213 1.67 17.29 4.00
N VAL A 214 1.92 17.73 5.24
CA VAL A 214 1.01 17.55 6.38
C VAL A 214 -0.32 18.25 6.15
N GLU A 215 -0.28 19.49 5.68
CA GLU A 215 -1.47 20.25 5.29
C GLU A 215 -2.22 19.56 4.13
N THR A 216 -1.49 18.93 3.19
CA THR A 216 -2.07 18.23 2.04
C THR A 216 -2.92 17.03 2.43
N PHE A 217 -2.62 16.32 3.52
CA PHE A 217 -3.49 15.23 4.01
C PHE A 217 -4.37 15.60 5.21
N GLY A 218 -4.23 16.83 5.70
CA GLY A 218 -4.94 17.37 6.85
C GLY A 218 -6.47 17.43 6.69
N PRO A 219 -7.18 17.77 7.78
CA PRO A 219 -8.64 17.77 7.81
C PRO A 219 -9.26 18.80 6.85
N THR A 220 -8.59 19.93 6.64
CA THR A 220 -9.03 21.03 5.75
C THR A 220 -8.56 20.88 4.30
N SER A 221 -7.89 19.77 3.97
CA SER A 221 -7.43 19.54 2.60
C SER A 221 -8.60 19.23 1.67
N PRO A 222 -8.73 19.94 0.53
CA PRO A 222 -9.77 19.67 -0.46
C PRO A 222 -9.42 18.48 -1.37
N TYR A 223 -8.17 18.00 -1.33
CA TYR A 223 -7.65 16.98 -2.25
C TYR A 223 -8.30 15.61 -2.05
N SER A 224 -8.26 14.80 -3.13
CA SER A 224 -8.72 13.42 -3.14
C SER A 224 -7.99 12.53 -2.13
N THR A 225 -8.65 11.44 -1.74
CA THR A 225 -8.09 10.43 -0.84
C THR A 225 -6.76 9.88 -1.37
N GLU A 226 -6.59 9.73 -2.68
CA GLU A 226 -5.34 9.27 -3.30
C GLU A 226 -4.18 10.27 -3.12
N ILE A 227 -4.40 11.56 -3.40
CA ILE A 227 -3.38 12.60 -3.20
C ILE A 227 -2.99 12.67 -1.71
N ARG A 228 -3.99 12.62 -0.82
CA ARG A 228 -3.78 12.61 0.63
C ARG A 228 -2.97 11.38 1.07
N LEU A 229 -3.25 10.21 0.50
CA LEU A 229 -2.52 8.97 0.78
C LEU A 229 -1.06 9.07 0.33
N HIS A 230 -0.81 9.56 -0.88
CA HIS A 230 0.54 9.78 -1.39
C HIS A 230 1.33 10.77 -0.53
N ALA A 231 0.73 11.89 -0.13
CA ALA A 231 1.36 12.84 0.78
C ALA A 231 1.71 12.20 2.13
N ALA A 232 0.80 11.41 2.71
CA ALA A 232 1.06 10.67 3.95
C ALA A 232 2.21 9.66 3.79
N ARG A 233 2.31 8.94 2.65
CA ARG A 233 3.44 8.04 2.37
C ARG A 233 4.79 8.76 2.34
N ILE A 234 4.84 9.95 1.74
CA ILE A 234 6.07 10.73 1.68
C ILE A 234 6.48 11.17 3.10
N VAL A 235 5.53 11.67 3.90
CA VAL A 235 5.80 12.04 5.31
C VAL A 235 6.23 10.83 6.14
N GLU A 236 5.65 9.66 5.91
CA GLU A 236 6.07 8.42 6.56
C GLU A 236 7.58 8.13 6.33
N ASN A 237 8.13 8.37 5.14
CA ASN A 237 9.56 8.15 4.88
C ASN A 237 10.49 9.08 5.69
N VAL A 238 10.03 10.29 6.00
CA VAL A 238 10.82 11.30 6.71
C VAL A 238 10.45 11.47 8.17
N ALA A 239 9.35 10.88 8.65
CA ALA A 239 8.81 11.06 10.00
C ALA A 239 9.83 10.78 11.11
N GLY A 240 10.74 9.82 10.92
CA GLY A 240 11.81 9.54 11.89
C GLY A 240 12.86 10.66 12.04
N SER A 241 12.87 11.63 11.13
CA SER A 241 13.73 12.82 11.16
C SER A 241 12.97 14.07 11.64
N VAL A 242 11.67 13.96 11.89
CA VAL A 242 10.79 15.07 12.30
C VAL A 242 10.82 15.22 13.82
N ARG A 243 10.90 16.47 14.28
CA ARG A 243 10.66 16.83 15.68
C ARG A 243 9.38 17.64 15.77
N LEU A 244 8.42 17.18 16.56
CA LEU A 244 7.10 17.82 16.67
C LEU A 244 7.19 19.27 17.17
N GLU A 245 8.20 19.59 17.98
CA GLU A 245 8.50 20.95 18.47
C GLU A 245 8.79 21.98 17.37
N GLN A 246 9.20 21.55 16.17
CA GLN A 246 9.56 22.43 15.05
C GLN A 246 8.34 22.93 14.27
N PHE A 247 7.17 22.35 14.51
CA PHE A 247 5.94 22.66 13.80
C PHE A 247 4.96 23.41 14.71
N PRO A 248 4.02 24.18 14.15
CA PRO A 248 2.98 24.83 14.94
C PRO A 248 2.29 23.83 15.87
N LYS A 249 2.10 24.24 17.13
CA LYS A 249 1.72 23.33 18.22
C LYS A 249 0.41 22.61 17.88
N GLY A 250 0.48 21.29 17.77
CA GLY A 250 -0.68 20.42 17.58
C GLY A 250 -1.08 20.17 16.11
N THR A 251 -0.59 20.94 15.14
CA THR A 251 -1.05 20.84 13.74
C THR A 251 -0.73 19.49 13.10
N MET A 252 0.49 18.98 13.27
CA MET A 252 0.86 17.66 12.72
C MET A 252 0.07 16.53 13.38
N ILE A 253 -0.15 16.62 14.70
CA ILE A 253 -0.93 15.64 15.45
C ILE A 253 -2.40 15.66 15.00
N GLU A 254 -2.99 16.84 14.78
CA GLU A 254 -4.33 17.00 14.24
C GLU A 254 -4.48 16.42 12.83
N CYS A 255 -3.51 16.68 11.94
CA CYS A 255 -3.52 16.14 10.59
C CYS A 255 -3.38 14.61 10.57
N ILE A 256 -2.52 14.04 11.42
CA ILE A 256 -2.42 12.58 11.59
C ILE A 256 -3.71 12.01 12.20
N SER A 257 -4.30 12.71 13.18
CA SER A 257 -5.58 12.33 13.78
C SER A 257 -6.70 12.27 12.73
N SER A 258 -6.72 13.20 11.77
CA SER A 258 -7.65 13.20 10.63
C SER A 258 -7.47 11.99 9.70
N LEU A 259 -6.27 11.40 9.61
CA LEU A 259 -6.08 10.15 8.88
C LEU A 259 -6.75 8.99 9.62
N LEU A 260 -6.63 8.96 10.95
CA LEU A 260 -7.25 7.92 11.77
C LEU A 260 -8.78 8.02 11.83
N ASP A 261 -9.35 9.22 11.72
CA ASP A 261 -10.82 9.42 11.65
C ASP A 261 -11.47 8.69 10.48
N THR A 262 -10.71 8.40 9.44
CA THR A 262 -11.21 7.61 8.32
C THR A 262 -11.54 6.17 8.70
N PHE A 263 -11.01 5.66 9.81
CA PHE A 263 -11.38 4.37 10.36
C PHE A 263 -12.87 4.33 10.72
N GLU A 264 -13.40 5.38 11.35
CA GLU A 264 -14.81 5.44 11.70
C GLU A 264 -15.66 5.49 10.43
N GLU A 265 -15.31 6.36 9.47
CA GLU A 265 -16.00 6.45 8.18
C GLU A 265 -15.99 5.10 7.43
N TYR A 266 -14.87 4.39 7.49
CA TYR A 266 -14.71 3.05 6.92
C TYR A 266 -15.59 2.01 7.65
N SER A 267 -15.54 1.98 8.98
CA SER A 267 -16.24 0.98 9.81
C SER A 267 -17.77 1.01 9.71
N TRP A 268 -18.35 2.15 9.31
CA TRP A 268 -19.80 2.38 9.24
C TRP A 268 -20.42 2.20 7.84
N ARG A 269 -19.65 2.03 6.76
CA ARG A 269 -20.24 1.95 5.40
C ARG A 269 -20.91 0.59 5.11
N PRO A 270 -22.20 0.56 4.72
CA PRO A 270 -22.84 -0.67 4.24
C PRO A 270 -22.28 -1.11 2.89
N GLU A 271 -22.20 -2.42 2.67
CA GLU A 271 -21.91 -3.04 1.37
C GLU A 271 -22.89 -2.50 0.30
N GLY A 272 -22.35 -1.91 -0.79
CA GLY A 272 -23.14 -1.39 -1.91
C GLY A 272 -23.56 0.08 -1.83
N TYR A 273 -23.00 0.89 -0.91
CA TYR A 273 -23.20 2.34 -0.93
C TYR A 273 -22.45 3.00 -2.10
N LYS A 274 -23.14 3.16 -3.24
CA LYS A 274 -22.62 3.90 -4.40
C LYS A 274 -22.61 5.40 -4.13
N ARG A 275 -21.40 5.98 -4.08
CA ARG A 275 -21.24 7.43 -4.17
C ARG A 275 -21.31 7.83 -5.65
N TYR A 276 -22.44 8.37 -6.10
CA TYR A 276 -22.52 9.03 -7.41
C TYR A 276 -21.74 10.35 -7.36
N LEU A 277 -20.42 10.32 -7.54
CA LEU A 277 -19.63 11.53 -7.78
C LEU A 277 -19.53 11.77 -9.30
N ASP A 278 -20.40 12.63 -9.81
CA ASP A 278 -20.23 13.30 -11.10
C ASP A 278 -19.41 14.60 -10.92
N GLY A 279 -18.32 14.51 -10.15
CA GLY A 279 -17.43 15.61 -9.79
C GLY A 279 -15.98 15.30 -10.17
N HIS A 280 -15.16 16.34 -10.28
CA HIS A 280 -13.72 16.21 -10.53
C HIS A 280 -13.07 15.34 -9.43
N LYS A 281 -12.50 14.20 -9.83
CA LYS A 281 -12.01 13.14 -8.93
C LYS A 281 -10.84 13.58 -8.06
N GLU A 282 -10.16 14.67 -8.42
CA GLU A 282 -8.98 15.20 -7.75
C GLU A 282 -9.30 15.97 -6.47
N TYR A 283 -10.57 16.39 -6.27
CA TYR A 283 -11.02 17.15 -5.11
C TYR A 283 -12.29 16.53 -4.50
N GLU A 284 -12.13 15.44 -3.76
CA GLU A 284 -13.25 14.73 -3.11
C GLU A 284 -13.89 15.50 -1.93
N ARG A 285 -13.23 16.58 -1.48
CA ARG A 285 -13.70 17.47 -0.42
C ARG A 285 -13.88 18.90 -0.94
N ASP A 286 -14.38 19.03 -2.16
CA ASP A 286 -14.69 20.31 -2.83
C ASP A 286 -15.59 21.24 -2.00
N TRP A 287 -16.48 20.69 -1.17
CA TRP A 287 -17.32 21.43 -0.22
C TRP A 287 -16.55 22.27 0.81
N LEU A 288 -15.24 22.05 0.97
CA LEU A 288 -14.37 22.90 1.81
C LEU A 288 -13.99 24.22 1.13
N LEU A 289 -14.18 24.33 -0.18
CA LEU A 289 -13.79 25.50 -0.97
C LEU A 289 -15.02 26.36 -1.28
N ASP A 290 -14.82 27.67 -1.32
CA ASP A 290 -15.86 28.57 -1.86
C ASP A 290 -15.95 28.49 -3.40
N GLN A 291 -16.99 29.09 -3.98
CA GLN A 291 -17.22 29.00 -5.44
C GLN A 291 -16.09 29.64 -6.28
N GLY A 292 -15.43 30.68 -5.76
CA GLY A 292 -14.31 31.33 -6.43
C GLY A 292 -13.04 30.49 -6.33
N GLU A 293 -12.79 29.88 -5.17
CA GLU A 293 -11.71 28.93 -4.94
C GLU A 293 -11.87 27.69 -5.82
N LEU A 294 -13.08 27.11 -5.89
CA LEU A 294 -13.40 25.99 -6.76
C LEU A 294 -13.05 26.32 -8.22
N TRP A 295 -13.51 27.47 -8.72
CA TRP A 295 -13.23 27.92 -10.08
C TRP A 295 -11.74 28.04 -10.34
N TYR A 296 -10.98 28.65 -9.41
CA TYR A 296 -9.53 28.79 -9.54
C TYR A 296 -8.84 27.42 -9.57
N CYS A 297 -9.21 26.50 -8.67
CA CYS A 297 -8.65 25.16 -8.56
C CYS A 297 -8.90 24.29 -9.80
N TYR A 298 -10.00 24.50 -10.53
CA TYR A 298 -10.33 23.70 -11.71
C TYR A 298 -9.88 24.30 -13.04
N THR A 299 -9.70 25.62 -13.11
CA THR A 299 -9.50 26.30 -14.39
C THR A 299 -8.17 27.03 -14.53
N VAL A 300 -7.60 27.52 -13.42
CA VAL A 300 -6.39 28.34 -13.44
C VAL A 300 -5.19 27.57 -12.88
N ASP A 301 -5.39 26.80 -11.81
CA ASP A 301 -4.35 26.06 -11.09
C ASP A 301 -4.79 24.61 -10.87
N ALA A 302 -5.24 23.98 -11.96
CA ALA A 302 -5.63 22.58 -11.98
C ALA A 302 -4.45 21.67 -11.63
N VAL A 303 -4.74 20.58 -10.94
CA VAL A 303 -3.75 19.55 -10.57
C VAL A 303 -3.70 18.45 -11.64
N PRO A 304 -2.60 17.64 -11.68
CA PRO A 304 -2.53 16.49 -12.58
C PRO A 304 -3.68 15.51 -12.32
N ARG A 305 -4.09 14.79 -13.35
CA ARG A 305 -5.22 13.87 -13.18
C ARG A 305 -4.73 12.63 -12.48
N VAL A 306 -5.58 12.16 -11.57
CA VAL A 306 -5.28 10.97 -10.80
C VAL A 306 -5.66 9.74 -11.64
N SER A 307 -4.70 8.86 -11.92
CA SER A 307 -4.90 7.68 -12.75
C SER A 307 -5.75 6.64 -12.04
N SER A 308 -7.06 6.66 -12.28
CA SER A 308 -7.91 5.48 -12.01
C SER A 308 -7.46 4.37 -12.95
N SER A 309 -7.03 3.23 -12.42
CA SER A 309 -6.84 2.03 -13.25
C SER A 309 -8.07 1.86 -14.15
N LYS A 310 -7.89 1.68 -15.46
CA LYS A 310 -8.98 1.50 -16.44
C LYS A 310 -9.63 0.11 -16.29
N THR A 311 -10.09 -0.22 -15.10
CA THR A 311 -10.91 -1.40 -14.84
C THR A 311 -12.34 -0.91 -14.61
N GLN A 312 -13.30 -1.70 -15.09
CA GLN A 312 -14.69 -1.32 -15.30
C GLN A 312 -15.36 -0.75 -14.03
N GLU A 313 -16.44 0.02 -14.23
CA GLU A 313 -17.21 0.77 -13.22
C GLU A 313 -17.72 -0.04 -12.01
N SER A 314 -17.47 -1.35 -11.92
CA SER A 314 -17.72 -2.18 -10.74
C SER A 314 -16.68 -2.06 -9.63
N ASP A 315 -15.46 -1.57 -9.92
CA ASP A 315 -14.30 -1.66 -9.00
C ASP A 315 -14.05 -0.38 -8.18
N ASN A 316 -14.92 0.64 -8.29
CA ASN A 316 -14.68 1.94 -7.67
C ASN A 316 -14.84 1.93 -6.15
N ASP A 317 -15.77 1.14 -5.61
CA ASP A 317 -16.02 1.07 -4.16
C ASP A 317 -14.86 0.36 -3.45
N ASP A 318 -14.36 -0.76 -4.01
CA ASP A 318 -13.21 -1.51 -3.46
C ASP A 318 -11.92 -0.66 -3.47
N ASN A 319 -11.68 0.11 -4.54
CA ASN A 319 -10.50 0.99 -4.63
C ASN A 319 -10.54 2.16 -3.62
N LEU A 320 -11.73 2.73 -3.39
CA LEU A 320 -11.91 3.78 -2.38
C LEU A 320 -11.75 3.20 -0.97
N LEU A 321 -12.28 2.01 -0.72
CA LEU A 321 -12.17 1.28 0.53
C LEU A 321 -10.70 0.99 0.89
N GLN A 322 -9.94 0.46 -0.08
CA GLN A 322 -8.50 0.27 0.06
C GLN A 322 -7.75 1.60 0.30
N SER A 323 -8.24 2.71 -0.26
CA SER A 323 -7.63 4.03 -0.06
C SER A 323 -7.84 4.56 1.37
N TYR A 324 -9.04 4.42 1.94
CA TYR A 324 -9.31 4.80 3.33
C TYR A 324 -8.54 3.94 4.34
N LYS A 325 -8.51 2.62 4.14
CA LYS A 325 -7.62 1.73 4.89
C LYS A 325 -6.17 2.17 4.80
N GLY A 326 -5.73 2.52 3.58
CA GLY A 326 -4.40 3.07 3.33
C GLY A 326 -4.12 4.30 4.20
N LEU A 327 -5.07 5.23 4.33
CA LEU A 327 -4.90 6.43 5.17
C LEU A 327 -4.70 6.07 6.64
N VAL A 328 -5.50 5.16 7.20
CA VAL A 328 -5.37 4.72 8.61
C VAL A 328 -3.99 4.08 8.85
N VAL A 329 -3.60 3.15 7.96
CA VAL A 329 -2.29 2.47 8.04
C VAL A 329 -1.14 3.48 7.98
N GLN A 330 -1.19 4.44 7.05
CA GLN A 330 -0.14 5.47 6.95
C GLN A 330 -0.13 6.39 8.17
N GLY A 331 -1.30 6.75 8.73
CA GLY A 331 -1.38 7.49 9.98
C GLY A 331 -0.65 6.77 11.13
N LEU A 332 -0.90 5.47 11.30
CA LEU A 332 -0.23 4.64 12.31
C LEU A 332 1.27 4.52 12.06
N ARG A 333 1.71 4.33 10.82
CA ARG A 333 3.15 4.23 10.47
C ARG A 333 3.91 5.55 10.65
N ILE A 334 3.28 6.69 10.35
CA ILE A 334 3.85 8.00 10.66
C ILE A 334 4.07 8.11 12.18
N LEU A 335 3.06 7.75 12.99
CA LEU A 335 3.18 7.75 14.45
C LEU A 335 4.27 6.80 14.96
N GLN A 336 4.38 5.59 14.40
CA GLN A 336 5.44 4.63 14.73
C GLN A 336 6.84 5.20 14.50
N LYS A 337 7.03 5.99 13.42
CA LYS A 337 8.32 6.61 13.10
C LYS A 337 8.56 7.89 13.89
N LEU A 338 7.52 8.66 14.23
CA LEU A 338 7.63 9.78 15.16
C LEU A 338 8.02 9.30 16.57
N ALA A 339 7.50 8.15 16.99
CA ALA A 339 7.75 7.51 18.29
C ALA A 339 9.16 6.93 18.45
N ILE A 340 10.07 7.18 17.49
CA ILE A 340 11.51 6.91 17.65
C ILE A 340 12.15 7.93 18.61
N ASN A 341 11.57 9.14 18.69
CA ASN A 341 12.08 10.23 19.51
C ASN A 341 11.28 10.36 20.82
N GLU A 342 11.98 10.36 21.95
CA GLU A 342 11.37 10.42 23.30
C GLU A 342 10.51 11.68 23.51
N GLU A 343 10.94 12.85 23.02
CA GLU A 343 10.17 14.09 23.17
C GLU A 343 8.89 14.06 22.32
N ASN A 344 8.98 13.50 21.10
CA ASN A 344 7.77 13.26 20.31
C ASN A 344 6.81 12.30 21.03
N CYS A 345 7.32 11.24 21.67
CA CYS A 345 6.51 10.31 22.44
C CYS A 345 5.75 11.01 23.57
N ARG A 346 6.37 11.96 24.29
CA ARG A 346 5.71 12.76 25.32
C ARG A 346 4.55 13.58 24.78
N VAL A 347 4.74 14.22 23.63
CA VAL A 347 3.67 14.99 22.97
C VAL A 347 2.51 14.08 22.57
N ILE A 348 2.82 12.91 22.01
CA ILE A 348 1.84 11.92 21.57
C ILE A 348 1.08 11.33 22.76
N SER A 349 1.77 10.90 23.83
CA SER A 349 1.16 10.29 25.02
C SER A 349 0.23 11.26 25.74
N ASN A 350 0.57 12.54 25.78
CA ASN A 350 -0.27 13.58 26.40
C ASN A 350 -1.52 13.92 25.57
N THR A 351 -1.70 13.34 24.37
CA THR A 351 -2.85 13.58 23.50
C THR A 351 -3.84 12.42 23.60
N GLN A 352 -4.66 12.39 24.66
CA GLN A 352 -5.57 11.28 24.96
C GLN A 352 -6.51 10.90 23.80
N VAL A 353 -7.02 11.88 23.06
CA VAL A 353 -7.89 11.67 21.89
C VAL A 353 -7.16 10.94 20.75
N LEU A 354 -5.86 11.20 20.58
CA LEU A 354 -5.07 10.50 19.57
C LEU A 354 -4.88 9.03 19.97
N LEU A 355 -4.55 8.77 21.25
CA LEU A 355 -4.39 7.41 21.75
C LEU A 355 -5.68 6.59 21.58
N SER A 356 -6.85 7.16 21.89
CA SER A 356 -8.12 6.45 21.68
C SER A 356 -8.36 6.11 20.22
N LYS A 357 -8.06 7.02 19.28
CA LYS A 357 -8.19 6.78 17.84
C LYS A 357 -7.22 5.69 17.34
N THR A 358 -5.98 5.69 17.82
CA THR A 358 -5.00 4.64 17.46
C THR A 358 -5.42 3.24 17.93
N MET A 359 -6.24 3.17 18.98
CA MET A 359 -6.72 1.93 19.57
C MET A 359 -8.12 1.50 19.09
N ALA A 360 -8.84 2.38 18.39
CA ALA A 360 -10.16 2.09 17.84
C ALA A 360 -10.20 0.80 16.96
N PRO A 361 -9.18 0.47 16.15
CA PRO A 361 -9.16 -0.78 15.38
C PRO A 361 -9.24 -2.06 16.24
N LEU A 362 -8.74 -2.02 17.46
CA LEU A 362 -8.78 -3.14 18.40
C LEU A 362 -10.08 -3.14 19.22
N ILE A 363 -10.56 -1.96 19.62
CA ILE A 363 -11.70 -1.80 20.54
C ILE A 363 -13.05 -1.96 19.84
N SER A 364 -13.16 -1.53 18.59
CA SER A 364 -14.43 -1.45 17.84
C SER A 364 -15.13 -2.78 17.59
N GLY A 365 -14.49 -3.92 17.89
CA GLY A 365 -15.03 -5.26 17.66
C GLY A 365 -14.93 -5.72 16.20
N LYS A 366 -14.77 -4.79 15.24
CA LYS A 366 -14.65 -5.05 13.80
C LYS A 366 -13.59 -6.07 13.43
N LEU A 367 -12.47 -6.10 14.17
CA LEU A 367 -11.42 -7.10 14.01
C LEU A 367 -11.93 -8.55 14.04
N HIS A 368 -13.00 -8.81 14.81
CA HIS A 368 -13.55 -10.15 15.00
C HIS A 368 -14.92 -10.35 14.32
N GLU A 369 -15.29 -9.44 13.42
CA GLU A 369 -16.45 -9.58 12.53
C GLU A 369 -16.01 -10.22 11.19
N ASP A 370 -16.78 -10.02 10.13
CA ASP A 370 -16.44 -10.44 8.78
C ASP A 370 -15.22 -9.62 8.27
N HIS A 371 -14.37 -10.20 7.41
CA HIS A 371 -13.12 -9.59 6.88
C HIS A 371 -11.93 -9.53 7.86
N HIS A 372 -11.75 -10.59 8.64
CA HIS A 372 -10.68 -10.72 9.66
C HIS A 372 -9.27 -10.37 9.13
N ASP A 373 -8.92 -10.76 7.90
CA ASP A 373 -7.61 -10.53 7.30
C ASP A 373 -7.32 -9.04 7.09
N GLU A 374 -8.33 -8.29 6.67
CA GLU A 374 -8.21 -6.85 6.39
C GLU A 374 -8.05 -6.04 7.68
N TRP A 375 -8.89 -6.31 8.68
CA TRP A 375 -8.81 -5.64 9.97
C TRP A 375 -7.57 -6.03 10.77
N SER A 376 -7.05 -7.24 10.58
CA SER A 376 -5.83 -7.69 11.25
C SER A 376 -4.62 -6.85 10.86
N ILE A 377 -4.53 -6.39 9.61
CA ILE A 377 -3.45 -5.51 9.15
C ILE A 377 -3.48 -4.18 9.92
N ILE A 378 -4.65 -3.55 10.05
CA ILE A 378 -4.79 -2.27 10.76
C ILE A 378 -4.52 -2.46 12.26
N ALA A 379 -5.05 -3.53 12.85
CA ALA A 379 -4.83 -3.87 14.25
C ALA A 379 -3.35 -4.16 14.56
N GLU A 380 -2.62 -4.76 13.63
CA GLU A 380 -1.18 -5.01 13.76
C GLU A 380 -0.41 -3.69 13.81
N GLU A 381 -0.72 -2.75 12.91
CA GLU A 381 -0.10 -1.42 12.88
C GLU A 381 -0.40 -0.61 14.17
N SER A 382 -1.60 -0.77 14.73
CA SER A 382 -1.98 -0.18 16.03
C SER A 382 -1.15 -0.74 17.19
N LEU A 383 -0.98 -2.07 17.25
CA LEU A 383 -0.17 -2.71 18.29
C LEU A 383 1.32 -2.41 18.12
N GLU A 384 1.82 -2.34 16.89
CA GLU A 384 3.21 -1.97 16.61
C GLU A 384 3.49 -0.53 17.06
N PHE A 385 2.58 0.40 16.76
CA PHE A 385 2.64 1.77 17.29
C PHE A 385 2.71 1.79 18.82
N MET A 386 1.78 1.10 19.50
CA MET A 386 1.76 1.08 20.96
C MET A 386 3.06 0.50 21.54
N ASN A 387 3.51 -0.64 21.01
CA ASN A 387 4.74 -1.29 21.44
C ASN A 387 5.98 -0.42 21.23
N ARG A 388 6.01 0.42 20.19
CA ARG A 388 7.11 1.39 19.96
C ARG A 388 7.02 2.55 20.93
N LEU A 389 5.84 3.15 21.10
CA LEU A 389 5.61 4.26 22.00
C LEU A 389 6.05 3.92 23.44
N MET A 390 5.55 2.80 23.96
CA MET A 390 5.87 2.33 25.32
C MET A 390 7.36 2.00 25.47
N ALA A 391 7.99 1.41 24.45
CA ALA A 391 9.40 1.09 24.51
C ALA A 391 10.31 2.33 24.53
N THR A 392 9.96 3.38 23.79
CA THR A 392 10.73 4.63 23.74
C THR A 392 10.61 5.46 25.02
N LEU A 393 9.46 5.43 25.69
CA LEU A 393 9.27 6.10 26.98
C LEU A 393 10.00 5.40 28.15
N GLY A 394 10.36 4.12 28.01
CA GLY A 394 11.15 3.36 29.01
C GLY A 394 10.39 3.04 30.29
N GLU A 395 11.08 2.73 31.40
CA GLU A 395 10.46 2.38 32.71
C GLU A 395 10.23 3.62 33.61
N GLY A 396 9.85 4.75 33.02
CA GLY A 396 9.64 6.01 33.74
C GLY A 396 8.20 6.25 34.21
N THR A 397 8.00 7.34 34.97
CA THR A 397 6.67 7.81 35.41
C THR A 397 5.72 8.08 34.25
N GLU A 398 6.26 8.45 33.09
CA GLU A 398 5.50 8.73 31.87
C GLU A 398 4.86 7.46 31.29
N THR A 399 5.61 6.35 31.29
CA THR A 399 5.09 5.04 30.87
C THR A 399 4.06 4.53 31.87
N THR A 400 4.28 4.70 33.17
CA THR A 400 3.26 4.31 34.17
C THR A 400 1.98 5.12 34.01
N ASN A 401 2.07 6.42 33.71
CA ASN A 401 0.90 7.25 33.43
C ASN A 401 0.18 6.74 32.17
N LEU A 402 0.90 6.54 31.06
CA LEU A 402 0.34 6.01 29.81
C LEU A 402 -0.34 4.66 30.02
N THR A 403 0.30 3.71 30.72
CA THR A 403 -0.28 2.39 31.01
C THR A 403 -1.52 2.46 31.89
N SER A 404 -1.61 3.45 32.79
CA SER A 404 -2.80 3.71 33.61
C SER A 404 -3.93 4.40 32.82
N GLU A 405 -3.58 5.20 31.82
CA GLU A 405 -4.52 5.89 30.91
C GLU A 405 -5.06 4.98 29.81
N ILE A 406 -4.33 3.92 29.46
CA ILE A 406 -4.82 2.88 28.57
C ILE A 406 -6.03 2.20 29.22
N SER A 407 -7.20 2.43 28.62
CA SER A 407 -8.47 1.96 29.13
C SER A 407 -8.49 0.44 29.35
N SER A 408 -9.26 -0.01 30.35
CA SER A 408 -9.55 -1.43 30.56
C SER A 408 -10.18 -2.08 29.32
N SER A 409 -10.87 -1.31 28.48
CA SER A 409 -11.40 -1.76 27.19
C SER A 409 -10.30 -2.13 26.20
N SER A 410 -9.20 -1.36 26.15
CA SER A 410 -8.02 -1.66 25.34
C SER A 410 -7.36 -2.96 25.78
N GLN A 411 -7.17 -3.15 27.09
CA GLN A 411 -6.59 -4.40 27.61
C GLN A 411 -7.49 -5.61 27.30
N ALA A 412 -8.81 -5.46 27.47
CA ALA A 412 -9.77 -6.51 27.12
C ALA A 412 -9.76 -6.86 25.63
N ALA A 413 -9.59 -5.86 24.75
CA ALA A 413 -9.46 -6.07 23.30
C ALA A 413 -8.18 -6.83 22.93
N ILE A 414 -7.06 -6.51 23.57
CA ILE A 414 -5.79 -7.23 23.36
C ILE A 414 -5.91 -8.69 23.83
N ILE A 415 -6.53 -8.94 24.99
CA ILE A 415 -6.80 -10.30 25.49
C ILE A 415 -7.74 -11.05 24.54
N ARG A 416 -8.79 -10.40 24.01
CA ARG A 416 -9.68 -11.00 23.02
C ARG A 416 -8.94 -11.40 21.74
N THR A 417 -7.99 -10.58 21.28
CA THR A 417 -7.14 -10.87 20.12
C THR A 417 -6.33 -12.16 20.30
N LEU A 418 -5.79 -12.40 21.50
CA LEU A 418 -5.06 -13.63 21.82
C LEU A 418 -5.95 -14.87 21.78
N GLY A 419 -7.20 -14.75 22.25
CA GLY A 419 -8.18 -15.85 22.27
C GLY A 419 -8.84 -16.13 20.91
N CYS A 420 -8.76 -15.22 19.95
CA CYS A 420 -9.40 -15.41 18.62
C CYS A 420 -8.60 -16.40 17.77
N HIS A 421 -9.25 -17.44 17.25
CA HIS A 421 -8.58 -18.47 16.44
C HIS A 421 -8.26 -18.03 15.00
N LYS A 422 -8.90 -16.97 14.52
CA LYS A 422 -8.68 -16.40 13.17
C LYS A 422 -7.58 -15.34 13.14
N CYS A 423 -7.18 -14.80 14.31
CA CYS A 423 -6.12 -13.80 14.37
C CYS A 423 -4.77 -14.40 13.95
N PRO A 424 -4.04 -13.73 13.03
CA PRO A 424 -2.74 -14.21 12.59
C PRO A 424 -1.75 -14.19 13.76
N MET A 425 -0.78 -15.11 13.71
CA MET A 425 0.21 -15.28 14.77
C MET A 425 1.03 -14.00 15.01
N LEU A 426 1.33 -13.23 13.96
CA LEU A 426 2.06 -11.96 14.09
C LEU A 426 1.28 -10.94 14.92
N LEU A 427 -0.01 -10.78 14.66
CA LEU A 427 -0.90 -9.93 15.46
C LEU A 427 -0.95 -10.38 16.93
N LYS A 428 -1.06 -11.69 17.17
CA LYS A 428 -1.03 -12.26 18.53
C LYS A 428 0.30 -12.01 19.23
N ARG A 429 1.40 -12.11 18.51
CA ARG A 429 2.74 -11.80 19.02
C ARG A 429 2.83 -10.33 19.45
N LYS A 430 2.39 -9.39 18.61
CA LYS A 430 2.35 -7.95 18.94
C LYS A 430 1.40 -7.66 20.12
N ALA A 431 0.27 -8.34 20.20
CA ALA A 431 -0.66 -8.28 21.33
C ALA A 431 0.00 -8.72 22.64
N THR A 432 0.70 -9.85 22.62
CA THR A 432 1.45 -10.35 23.79
C THR A 432 2.53 -9.36 24.23
N GLN A 433 3.28 -8.77 23.29
CA GLN A 433 4.28 -7.74 23.61
C GLN A 433 3.67 -6.53 24.32
N ALA A 434 2.52 -6.06 23.86
CA ALA A 434 1.81 -4.96 24.48
C ALA A 434 1.35 -5.33 25.90
N LEU A 435 0.80 -6.53 26.09
CA LEU A 435 0.37 -7.02 27.40
C LEU A 435 1.53 -7.18 28.39
N LEU A 436 2.69 -7.62 27.94
CA LEU A 436 3.88 -7.72 28.79
C LEU A 436 4.21 -6.36 29.41
N GLN A 437 4.10 -5.28 28.63
CA GLN A 437 4.40 -3.91 29.09
C GLN A 437 3.26 -3.28 29.90
N LEU A 438 2.00 -3.60 29.61
CA LEU A 438 0.82 -3.09 30.32
C LEU A 438 0.61 -3.72 31.70
N SER A 439 1.06 -4.97 31.90
CA SER A 439 0.93 -5.68 33.16
C SER A 439 2.22 -6.43 33.51
N PRO A 440 3.32 -5.72 33.84
CA PRO A 440 4.60 -6.35 34.12
C PRO A 440 4.58 -7.18 35.41
N ASP A 441 3.72 -6.84 36.37
CA ASP A 441 3.74 -7.46 37.71
C ASP A 441 2.75 -8.61 37.90
N THR A 442 1.68 -8.69 37.09
CA THR A 442 0.62 -9.71 37.26
C THR A 442 0.47 -10.55 35.98
N PRO A 443 0.43 -11.89 36.05
CA PRO A 443 0.08 -12.68 34.87
C PRO A 443 -1.36 -12.36 34.46
N PRO A 444 -1.63 -12.06 33.17
CA PRO A 444 -2.97 -11.74 32.71
C PRO A 444 -3.91 -12.93 32.90
N SER A 445 -5.14 -12.66 33.36
CA SER A 445 -6.19 -13.69 33.50
C SER A 445 -6.79 -13.99 32.12
N ILE A 446 -6.17 -14.92 31.38
CA ILE A 446 -6.50 -15.20 29.96
C ILE A 446 -7.52 -16.37 29.81
N GLY A 447 -8.03 -16.95 30.90
CA GLY A 447 -9.01 -18.05 30.82
C GLY A 447 -8.49 -19.23 29.97
N SER A 448 -9.31 -19.75 29.05
CA SER A 448 -8.94 -20.87 28.16
C SER A 448 -7.77 -20.58 27.19
N GLY A 449 -7.41 -19.32 26.97
CA GLY A 449 -6.28 -18.92 26.11
C GLY A 449 -4.91 -18.91 26.80
N SER A 450 -4.85 -19.31 28.07
CA SER A 450 -3.62 -19.31 28.88
C SER A 450 -2.47 -20.10 28.22
N ILE A 451 -2.76 -21.25 27.64
CA ILE A 451 -1.72 -22.10 27.02
C ILE A 451 -1.16 -21.51 25.72
N ILE A 452 -2.01 -20.91 24.89
CA ILE A 452 -1.61 -20.21 23.66
C ILE A 452 -0.72 -19.01 24.01
N PHE A 453 -1.09 -18.27 25.06
CA PHE A 453 -0.27 -17.17 25.56
C PHE A 453 1.13 -17.66 25.95
N VAL A 454 1.25 -18.77 26.69
CA VAL A 454 2.56 -19.33 27.05
C VAL A 454 3.38 -19.74 25.82
N TRP A 455 2.77 -20.33 24.80
CA TRP A 455 3.50 -20.64 23.56
C TRP A 455 3.97 -19.38 22.81
N ILE A 456 3.19 -18.31 22.82
CA ILE A 456 3.62 -17.02 22.26
C ILE A 456 4.76 -16.41 23.11
N LEU A 457 4.75 -16.59 24.43
CA LEU A 457 5.87 -16.17 25.29
C LEU A 457 7.15 -16.95 24.97
N LEU A 458 7.04 -18.25 24.70
CA LEU A 458 8.17 -19.06 24.23
C LEU A 458 8.70 -18.54 22.89
N ASP A 459 7.81 -18.25 21.94
CA ASP A 459 8.17 -17.67 20.64
C ASP A 459 8.90 -16.32 20.78
N ILE A 460 8.43 -15.42 21.65
CA ILE A 460 9.10 -14.13 21.94
C ILE A 460 10.44 -14.33 22.65
N PHE A 461 10.53 -15.32 23.53
CA PHE A 461 11.75 -15.62 24.27
C PHE A 461 12.85 -16.17 23.37
N LEU A 462 12.52 -17.12 22.49
CA LEU A 462 13.49 -17.79 21.60
C LEU A 462 13.81 -16.98 20.35
N LEU A 463 12.86 -16.22 19.82
CA LEU A 463 13.02 -15.38 18.63
C LEU A 463 12.86 -13.90 19.00
N PRO A 464 13.92 -13.18 19.36
CA PRO A 464 13.81 -11.75 19.66
C PRO A 464 13.54 -10.92 18.40
N ASP A 465 13.00 -9.71 18.58
CA ASP A 465 12.37 -8.92 17.51
C ASP A 465 13.29 -8.47 16.36
N TYR A 466 14.62 -8.58 16.51
CA TYR A 466 15.56 -8.22 15.44
C TYR A 466 15.44 -9.10 14.18
N HIS A 467 14.74 -10.25 14.27
CA HIS A 467 14.41 -11.08 13.11
C HIS A 467 13.22 -10.54 12.29
N PHE A 468 12.42 -9.63 12.84
CA PHE A 468 11.11 -9.24 12.30
C PHE A 468 10.98 -7.74 11.97
N VAL A 469 12.00 -6.94 12.25
CA VAL A 469 11.96 -5.48 12.06
C VAL A 469 12.80 -5.08 10.85
N ASP A 470 12.17 -4.36 9.92
CA ASP A 470 12.84 -3.69 8.82
C ASP A 470 13.92 -2.70 9.34
N ARG A 471 15.06 -2.65 8.65
CA ARG A 471 16.42 -2.32 9.14
C ARG A 471 16.64 -0.84 9.53
N ILE A 472 15.59 -0.06 9.82
CA ILE A 472 15.62 1.42 9.70
C ILE A 472 15.66 2.20 11.03
N CYS A 473 15.54 1.59 12.22
CA CYS A 473 15.64 2.34 13.48
C CYS A 473 16.87 1.97 14.31
N GLY A 474 17.56 2.99 14.83
CA GLY A 474 18.87 2.90 15.50
C GLY A 474 19.03 1.66 16.37
N ALA A 475 19.99 0.81 15.99
CA ALA A 475 20.17 -0.55 16.51
C ALA A 475 20.22 -0.63 18.05
N THR A 476 20.69 0.40 18.74
CA THR A 476 20.88 0.36 20.20
C THR A 476 19.58 0.40 21.01
N HIS A 477 18.59 1.20 20.60
CA HIS A 477 17.32 1.29 21.33
C HIS A 477 16.45 0.04 21.12
N LEU A 478 16.40 -0.47 19.88
CA LEU A 478 15.69 -1.70 19.55
C LEU A 478 16.31 -2.93 20.21
N LEU A 479 17.64 -3.02 20.31
CA LEU A 479 18.29 -4.12 21.02
C LEU A 479 17.96 -4.11 22.52
N LYS A 480 17.91 -2.92 23.15
CA LYS A 480 17.48 -2.78 24.56
C LYS A 480 16.02 -3.19 24.73
N LYS A 481 15.11 -2.70 23.87
CA LYS A 481 13.69 -3.09 23.85
C LYS A 481 13.56 -4.61 23.69
N SER A 482 14.20 -5.19 22.68
CA SER A 482 14.11 -6.62 22.40
C SER A 482 14.62 -7.44 23.58
N SER A 483 15.76 -7.07 24.18
CA SER A 483 16.28 -7.75 25.37
C SER A 483 15.33 -7.63 26.56
N TYR A 484 14.69 -6.48 26.74
CA TYR A 484 13.71 -6.24 27.78
C TYR A 484 12.46 -7.13 27.60
N THR A 485 11.88 -7.10 26.40
CA THR A 485 10.70 -7.91 26.04
C THR A 485 11.00 -9.41 26.16
N THR A 486 12.15 -9.88 25.68
CA THR A 486 12.60 -11.27 25.83
C THR A 486 12.74 -11.66 27.30
N ARG A 487 13.35 -10.81 28.13
CA ARG A 487 13.47 -11.04 29.58
C ARG A 487 12.09 -11.15 30.24
N LEU A 488 11.19 -10.22 29.93
CA LEU A 488 9.84 -10.18 30.52
C LEU A 488 8.99 -11.38 30.07
N ALA A 489 9.14 -11.81 28.81
CA ALA A 489 8.50 -13.03 28.31
C ALA A 489 8.97 -14.27 29.08
N GLY A 490 10.27 -14.41 29.32
CA GLY A 490 10.85 -15.50 30.12
C GLY A 490 10.33 -15.50 31.56
N GLN A 491 10.29 -14.33 32.21
CA GLN A 491 9.77 -14.16 33.57
C GLN A 491 8.27 -14.53 33.66
N LYS A 492 7.44 -14.05 32.73
CA LYS A 492 6.00 -14.35 32.71
C LYS A 492 5.73 -15.81 32.40
N MET A 493 6.47 -16.39 31.46
CA MET A 493 6.37 -17.81 31.13
C MET A 493 6.71 -18.67 32.36
N GLN A 494 7.78 -18.31 33.08
CA GLN A 494 8.14 -18.95 34.34
C GLN A 494 7.03 -18.77 35.39
N ALA A 495 6.54 -17.56 35.62
CA ALA A 495 5.50 -17.28 36.61
C ALA A 495 4.16 -17.98 36.32
N MET A 496 3.80 -18.18 35.05
CA MET A 496 2.56 -18.87 34.65
C MET A 496 2.68 -20.40 34.69
N MET A 497 3.89 -20.94 34.57
CA MET A 497 4.16 -22.37 34.69
C MET A 497 4.50 -22.82 36.12
N ILE A 498 4.94 -21.90 37.00
CA ILE A 498 5.30 -22.15 38.40
C ILE A 498 4.13 -22.22 39.43
N PRO A 499 2.84 -21.88 39.19
CA PRO A 499 1.82 -22.02 40.26
C PRO A 499 1.61 -23.46 40.77
N SER A 500 2.29 -24.46 40.19
CA SER A 500 2.32 -25.86 40.61
C SER A 500 3.60 -26.30 41.35
N ILE A 501 4.57 -25.41 41.59
CA ILE A 501 5.81 -25.73 42.34
C ILE A 501 6.04 -24.63 43.38
N THR A 502 6.09 -25.04 44.63
CA THR A 502 6.34 -24.24 45.84
C THR A 502 7.54 -23.29 45.72
N GLU A 503 7.38 -22.13 46.36
CA GLU A 503 8.36 -21.06 46.67
C GLU A 503 9.84 -21.39 46.42
N ALA A 504 10.42 -20.80 45.37
CA ALA A 504 11.63 -19.96 45.44
C ALA A 504 12.04 -19.57 44.01
N THR A 505 12.09 -18.27 43.79
CA THR A 505 12.63 -17.59 42.62
C THR A 505 14.13 -17.90 42.45
N ASP A 506 14.45 -18.83 41.54
CA ASP A 506 15.79 -18.95 40.98
C ASP A 506 15.74 -18.99 39.45
N THR A 507 16.62 -18.21 38.82
CA THR A 507 16.81 -18.15 37.35
C THR A 507 17.28 -19.48 36.75
N SER A 508 17.68 -20.44 37.60
CA SER A 508 18.14 -21.79 37.22
C SER A 508 17.03 -22.70 36.66
N MET A 509 15.75 -22.39 36.90
CA MET A 509 14.63 -23.24 36.45
C MET A 509 14.14 -22.94 35.03
N LEU A 510 14.53 -21.79 34.45
CA LEU A 510 14.05 -21.35 33.13
C LEU A 510 14.31 -22.38 32.00
N PRO A 511 15.46 -23.06 31.92
CA PRO A 511 15.68 -24.12 30.92
C PRO A 511 14.68 -25.28 31.03
N SER A 512 14.33 -25.68 32.27
CA SER A 512 13.35 -26.76 32.47
C SER A 512 11.93 -26.33 32.07
N VAL A 513 11.57 -25.06 32.32
CA VAL A 513 10.30 -24.48 31.88
C VAL A 513 10.24 -24.44 30.36
N VAL A 514 11.32 -24.01 29.68
CA VAL A 514 11.40 -23.97 28.22
C VAL A 514 11.21 -25.36 27.62
N SER A 515 11.91 -26.38 28.11
CA SER A 515 11.74 -27.77 27.65
C SER A 515 10.30 -28.27 27.86
N ASN A 516 9.68 -27.99 29.02
CA ASN A 516 8.28 -28.34 29.29
C ASN A 516 7.30 -27.66 28.33
N VAL A 517 7.51 -26.38 28.00
CA VAL A 517 6.64 -25.63 27.08
C VAL A 517 6.79 -26.15 25.66
N ILE A 518 8.02 -26.43 25.21
CA ILE A 518 8.30 -27.07 23.91
C ILE A 518 7.59 -28.44 23.85
N GLY A 519 7.70 -29.24 24.90
CA GLY A 519 7.03 -30.54 24.99
C GLY A 519 5.50 -30.43 25.02
N SER A 520 4.95 -29.37 25.61
CA SER A 520 3.51 -29.08 25.56
C SER A 520 3.06 -28.70 24.16
N LEU A 521 3.83 -27.85 23.47
CA LEU A 521 3.56 -27.42 22.09
C LEU A 521 3.52 -28.63 21.16
N ALA A 522 4.56 -29.48 21.23
CA ALA A 522 4.67 -30.69 20.44
C ALA A 522 3.51 -31.67 20.71
N ARG A 523 3.16 -31.91 21.98
CA ARG A 523 2.03 -32.78 22.33
C ARG A 523 0.70 -32.29 21.77
N THR A 524 0.44 -30.97 21.78
CA THR A 524 -0.79 -30.45 21.17
C THR A 524 -0.78 -30.59 19.65
N VAL A 525 0.36 -30.44 18.97
CA VAL A 525 0.47 -30.71 17.52
C VAL A 525 0.06 -32.15 17.20
N ALA A 526 0.58 -33.13 17.96
CA ALA A 526 0.30 -34.56 17.76
C ALA A 526 -1.03 -35.05 18.36
N GLY A 527 -1.67 -34.28 19.23
CA GLY A 527 -2.88 -34.70 19.94
C GLY A 527 -4.14 -34.60 19.07
N ALA A 528 -5.16 -35.39 19.40
CA ALA A 528 -6.50 -35.28 18.81
C ALA A 528 -7.36 -34.15 19.44
N GLU A 529 -6.71 -33.13 20.00
CA GLU A 529 -7.34 -32.02 20.71
C GLU A 529 -8.04 -31.05 19.73
N ASN A 530 -8.63 -29.97 20.26
CA ASN A 530 -9.29 -28.92 19.50
C ASN A 530 -8.42 -28.41 18.32
N ASN A 531 -8.87 -28.62 17.08
CA ASN A 531 -8.17 -28.20 15.86
C ASN A 531 -7.71 -26.73 15.89
N ALA A 532 -8.46 -25.83 16.52
CA ALA A 532 -8.03 -24.45 16.68
C ALA A 532 -6.73 -24.35 17.50
N HIS A 533 -6.60 -25.05 18.63
CA HIS A 533 -5.36 -25.03 19.42
C HIS A 533 -4.20 -25.70 18.67
N ARG A 534 -4.50 -26.76 17.91
CA ARG A 534 -3.52 -27.45 17.07
C ARG A 534 -2.96 -26.56 15.98
N ILE A 535 -3.81 -25.81 15.27
CA ILE A 535 -3.38 -24.82 14.28
C ILE A 535 -2.38 -23.84 14.90
N HIS A 536 -2.69 -23.27 16.07
CA HIS A 536 -1.78 -22.35 16.76
C HIS A 536 -0.46 -23.02 17.14
N ALA A 537 -0.52 -24.24 17.68
CA ALA A 537 0.67 -24.98 18.06
C ALA A 537 1.57 -25.27 16.85
N VAL A 538 0.97 -25.65 15.72
CA VAL A 538 1.65 -25.89 14.45
C VAL A 538 2.28 -24.61 13.92
N THR A 539 1.55 -23.49 13.87
CA THR A 539 2.07 -22.21 13.39
C THR A 539 3.25 -21.71 14.23
N ILE A 540 3.19 -21.84 15.56
CA ILE A 540 4.29 -21.45 16.45
C ILE A 540 5.49 -22.37 16.26
N LEU A 541 5.27 -23.69 16.18
CA LEU A 541 6.34 -24.65 15.96
C LEU A 541 7.02 -24.44 14.61
N ASP A 542 6.23 -24.14 13.57
CA ASP A 542 6.69 -23.81 12.23
C ASP A 542 7.59 -22.57 12.24
N HIS A 543 7.12 -21.47 12.86
CA HIS A 543 7.93 -20.27 13.08
C HIS A 543 9.26 -20.55 13.78
N LEU A 544 9.25 -21.32 14.86
CA LEU A 544 10.46 -21.71 15.58
C LEU A 544 11.42 -22.53 14.69
N CYS A 545 10.89 -23.46 13.88
CA CYS A 545 11.70 -24.26 12.96
C CYS A 545 12.37 -23.41 11.87
N GLN A 546 11.68 -22.40 11.34
CA GLN A 546 12.19 -21.53 10.28
C GLN A 546 13.32 -20.61 10.78
N TYR A 547 13.12 -19.97 11.94
CA TYR A 547 13.96 -18.84 12.34
C TYR A 547 14.93 -19.14 13.48
N TYR A 548 14.66 -20.13 14.35
CA TYR A 548 15.51 -20.42 15.50
C TYR A 548 16.71 -21.28 15.11
N THR A 549 17.85 -20.63 14.87
CA THR A 549 19.06 -21.27 14.34
C THR A 549 20.23 -21.30 15.33
N LYS A 550 20.03 -20.78 16.54
CA LYS A 550 21.07 -20.70 17.57
C LYS A 550 21.37 -22.09 18.13
N ASP A 551 22.62 -22.54 17.98
CA ASP A 551 23.06 -23.86 18.47
C ASP A 551 23.22 -23.86 20.00
N ASP A 552 22.11 -24.10 20.70
CA ASP A 552 22.05 -24.25 22.15
C ASP A 552 21.14 -25.39 22.58
N GLU A 553 21.04 -25.62 23.90
CA GLU A 553 20.27 -26.73 24.46
C GLU A 553 18.77 -26.65 24.12
N ASN A 554 18.23 -25.43 23.96
CA ASN A 554 16.84 -25.24 23.56
C ASN A 554 16.61 -25.72 22.12
N LEU A 555 17.58 -25.52 21.21
CA LEU A 555 17.47 -26.02 19.84
C LEU A 555 17.49 -27.56 19.81
N LYS A 556 18.29 -28.21 20.65
CA LYS A 556 18.31 -29.67 20.76
C LYS A 556 16.98 -30.22 21.27
N GLU A 557 16.43 -29.61 22.32
CA GLU A 557 15.12 -29.98 22.87
C GLU A 557 13.99 -29.74 21.86
N LEU A 558 14.04 -28.63 21.10
CA LEU A 558 13.11 -28.36 20.01
C LEU A 558 13.19 -29.44 18.91
N LYS A 559 14.41 -29.76 18.43
CA LYS A 559 14.62 -30.82 17.43
C LYS A 559 14.10 -32.19 17.91
N LYS A 560 14.36 -32.53 19.16
CA LYS A 560 13.88 -33.77 19.79
C LYS A 560 12.35 -33.80 19.88
N ALA A 561 11.72 -32.70 20.29
CA ALA A 561 10.28 -32.60 20.37
C ALA A 561 9.61 -32.73 18.99
N VAL A 562 10.16 -32.09 17.95
CA VAL A 562 9.70 -32.22 16.56
C VAL A 562 9.86 -33.65 16.04
N ALA A 563 11.00 -34.30 16.31
CA ALA A 563 11.23 -35.69 15.90
C ALA A 563 10.22 -36.66 16.52
N ASN A 564 9.75 -36.39 17.74
CA ASN A 564 8.76 -37.22 18.41
C ASN A 564 7.33 -37.07 17.84
N VAL A 565 7.03 -35.98 17.14
CA VAL A 565 5.66 -35.68 16.67
C VAL A 565 5.50 -35.80 15.16
N ILE A 566 6.61 -35.79 14.40
CA ILE A 566 6.54 -35.85 12.94
C ILE A 566 5.87 -37.12 12.43
N GLU A 567 6.04 -38.25 13.10
CA GLU A 567 5.39 -39.51 12.70
C GLU A 567 3.87 -39.37 12.71
N GLU A 568 3.29 -38.80 13.76
CA GLU A 568 1.85 -38.59 13.87
C GLU A 568 1.35 -37.52 12.89
N VAL A 569 2.10 -36.43 12.71
CA VAL A 569 1.79 -35.39 11.72
C VAL A 569 1.73 -35.99 10.30
N LEU A 570 2.71 -36.80 9.94
CA LEU A 570 2.76 -37.44 8.62
C LEU A 570 1.63 -38.46 8.44
N LYS A 571 1.31 -39.25 9.47
CA LYS A 571 0.15 -40.16 9.42
C LYS A 571 -1.12 -39.37 9.13
N GLU A 572 -1.35 -38.27 9.81
CA GLU A 572 -2.58 -37.47 9.65
C GLU A 572 -2.67 -36.79 8.27
N ILE A 573 -1.56 -36.27 7.75
CA ILE A 573 -1.51 -35.70 6.40
C ILE A 573 -1.87 -36.76 5.35
N VAL A 574 -1.37 -37.99 5.49
CA VAL A 574 -1.60 -39.03 4.48
C VAL A 574 -3.03 -39.59 4.53
N HIS A 575 -3.68 -39.63 5.71
CA HIS A 575 -5.04 -40.15 5.80
C HIS A 575 -6.12 -39.22 5.19
N GLY A 576 -5.85 -37.91 5.02
CA GLY A 576 -6.68 -36.96 4.25
C GLY A 576 -8.12 -36.76 4.78
N PRO A 577 -8.87 -35.73 4.31
CA PRO A 577 -10.30 -35.62 4.59
C PRO A 577 -11.05 -36.69 3.79
N THR A 578 -12.10 -37.28 4.35
CA THR A 578 -12.87 -38.32 3.65
C THR A 578 -13.71 -37.73 2.51
N THR A 579 -13.99 -38.48 1.44
CA THR A 579 -14.67 -37.98 0.22
C THR A 579 -16.05 -37.36 0.46
N GLU A 580 -16.75 -37.77 1.52
CA GLU A 580 -18.02 -37.18 1.95
C GLU A 580 -17.86 -35.74 2.50
N GLU A 581 -16.68 -35.41 3.03
CA GLU A 581 -16.36 -34.11 3.64
C GLU A 581 -16.11 -33.02 2.58
N ILE A 582 -15.59 -33.41 1.41
CA ILE A 582 -15.29 -32.50 0.29
C ILE A 582 -16.58 -32.10 -0.47
N GLN A 583 -17.57 -33.00 -0.57
CA GLN A 583 -18.85 -32.73 -1.24
C GLN A 583 -19.69 -31.65 -0.51
N VAL A 584 -19.72 -31.68 0.82
CA VAL A 584 -20.50 -30.73 1.63
C VAL A 584 -19.97 -29.28 1.51
N VAL A 585 -18.66 -29.09 1.39
CA VAL A 585 -18.04 -27.76 1.18
C VAL A 585 -18.40 -27.20 -0.20
N THR A 586 -18.45 -28.06 -1.21
CA THR A 586 -18.81 -27.67 -2.58
C THR A 586 -20.28 -27.27 -2.67
N GLU A 587 -21.17 -27.91 -1.91
CA GLU A 587 -22.59 -27.54 -1.84
C GLU A 587 -22.85 -26.29 -0.98
N ALA A 588 -22.12 -26.10 0.13
CA ALA A 588 -22.24 -24.91 0.98
C ALA A 588 -21.76 -23.63 0.26
N ASN A 589 -20.71 -23.73 -0.57
CA ASN A 589 -20.19 -22.60 -1.35
C ASN A 589 -21.02 -22.28 -2.61
N ASN A 590 -21.88 -23.21 -3.05
CA ASN A 590 -22.74 -23.03 -4.25
C ASN A 590 -24.17 -22.57 -3.92
N GLY A 591 -24.48 -22.26 -2.66
CA GLY A 591 -25.81 -21.81 -2.21
C GLY A 591 -26.34 -20.48 -2.79
N GLY A 592 -25.65 -19.89 -3.78
CA GLY A 592 -26.01 -18.62 -4.43
C GLY A 592 -26.51 -18.73 -5.87
N LYS A 593 -26.82 -19.92 -6.40
CA LYS A 593 -27.26 -20.03 -7.81
C LYS A 593 -28.45 -20.97 -7.99
N VAL A 594 -29.65 -20.44 -7.75
CA VAL A 594 -30.90 -21.08 -8.21
C VAL A 594 -31.25 -20.55 -9.60
N LEU A 595 -31.19 -21.46 -10.59
CA LEU A 595 -31.80 -21.30 -11.91
C LEU A 595 -33.30 -21.68 -11.84
N LEU A 596 -34.14 -20.68 -12.13
CA LEU A 596 -35.44 -20.66 -12.83
C LEU A 596 -36.35 -21.92 -12.85
N ALA A 597 -37.58 -21.77 -12.33
CA ALA A 597 -38.83 -21.56 -13.10
C ALA A 597 -40.09 -22.27 -12.55
N GLU A 598 -41.15 -21.45 -12.48
CA GLU A 598 -42.60 -21.69 -12.74
C GLU A 598 -43.46 -22.68 -11.93
N GLY A 599 -44.51 -22.09 -11.33
CA GLY A 599 -45.76 -22.73 -10.91
C GLY A 599 -46.61 -21.77 -10.07
N PRO A 600 -47.81 -21.33 -10.52
CA PRO A 600 -48.53 -20.21 -9.93
C PRO A 600 -49.61 -20.59 -8.89
N ASP A 601 -49.96 -19.60 -8.07
CA ASP A 601 -51.32 -19.24 -7.63
C ASP A 601 -52.09 -20.12 -6.60
N LEU A 602 -52.29 -19.57 -5.38
CA LEU A 602 -53.59 -19.05 -4.85
C LEU A 602 -53.67 -19.05 -3.31
N GLU A 603 -54.06 -17.87 -2.79
CA GLU A 603 -54.99 -17.60 -1.67
C GLU A 603 -54.69 -18.14 -0.25
N GLN A 604 -55.02 -17.50 0.87
CA GLN A 604 -55.42 -16.15 1.29
C GLN A 604 -55.69 -16.28 2.81
N GLY A 605 -55.34 -15.26 3.61
CA GLY A 605 -56.10 -14.91 4.82
C GLY A 605 -55.63 -15.43 6.19
N GLY A 606 -55.59 -14.53 7.18
CA GLY A 606 -55.81 -14.93 8.58
C GLY A 606 -55.00 -14.26 9.70
N SER A 607 -55.01 -12.93 9.80
CA SER A 607 -55.14 -12.13 11.05
C SER A 607 -55.03 -12.82 12.44
N SER A 608 -54.08 -12.42 13.29
CA SER A 608 -54.27 -11.53 14.48
C SER A 608 -53.30 -11.77 15.66
N HIS A 609 -53.00 -10.65 16.33
CA HIS A 609 -52.64 -10.44 17.74
C HIS A 609 -51.26 -10.80 18.31
N ASP A 610 -50.52 -9.72 18.59
CA ASP A 610 -49.89 -9.34 19.86
C ASP A 610 -49.45 -10.45 20.82
N ASN A 611 -48.13 -10.52 21.07
CA ASN A 611 -47.67 -10.48 22.45
C ASN A 611 -46.24 -9.93 22.58
N LYS A 612 -46.08 -8.97 23.50
CA LYS A 612 -44.78 -8.55 24.04
C LYS A 612 -44.11 -9.75 24.70
N ASN A 613 -42.85 -10.03 24.37
CA ASN A 613 -41.96 -10.74 25.29
C ASN A 613 -40.52 -10.28 25.11
N ASN A 614 -39.94 -9.81 26.21
CA ASN A 614 -38.52 -9.67 26.41
C ASN A 614 -37.85 -11.03 26.17
N GLY A 615 -37.04 -11.11 25.11
CA GLY A 615 -36.25 -12.28 24.76
C GLY A 615 -34.81 -11.86 24.60
N GLN A 616 -33.99 -12.21 25.58
CA GLN A 616 -32.54 -12.22 25.52
C GLN A 616 -32.14 -13.15 24.35
N GLU A 617 -31.78 -12.57 23.20
CA GLU A 617 -31.30 -13.31 22.03
C GLU A 617 -29.96 -13.97 22.36
N ARG A 618 -30.01 -15.18 22.93
CA ARG A 618 -28.97 -16.17 22.67
C ARG A 618 -29.10 -16.56 21.20
N ARG A 619 -28.26 -16.00 20.33
CA ARG A 619 -28.01 -16.58 19.00
C ARG A 619 -27.44 -17.98 19.22
N SER A 620 -28.30 -19.00 19.22
CA SER A 620 -27.88 -20.38 19.01
C SER A 620 -27.61 -20.53 17.52
N SER A 621 -26.33 -20.69 17.16
CA SER A 621 -25.90 -21.03 15.80
C SER A 621 -26.66 -22.27 15.31
N THR A 622 -27.16 -22.23 14.08
CA THR A 622 -27.86 -23.38 13.49
C THR A 622 -26.88 -24.55 13.28
N PRO A 623 -27.34 -25.82 13.33
CA PRO A 623 -26.47 -26.99 13.20
C PRO A 623 -25.64 -27.01 11.90
N HIS A 624 -26.16 -26.41 10.82
CA HIS A 624 -25.46 -26.30 9.54
C HIS A 624 -24.24 -25.35 9.59
N GLN A 625 -24.31 -24.27 10.37
CA GLN A 625 -23.23 -23.29 10.48
C GLN A 625 -22.06 -23.84 11.32
N GLN A 626 -22.37 -24.58 12.39
CA GLN A 626 -21.36 -25.31 13.17
C GLN A 626 -20.65 -26.41 12.37
N LYS A 627 -21.37 -27.09 11.46
CA LYS A 627 -20.79 -28.15 10.62
C LYS A 627 -19.83 -27.59 9.55
N GLY A 628 -20.15 -26.42 8.98
CA GLY A 628 -19.27 -25.70 8.05
C GLY A 628 -18.00 -25.17 8.72
N GLU A 629 -18.11 -24.59 9.92
CA GLU A 629 -16.94 -24.10 10.69
C GLU A 629 -16.00 -25.23 11.13
N GLN A 630 -16.54 -26.41 11.49
CA GLN A 630 -15.71 -27.57 11.83
C GLN A 630 -14.93 -28.11 10.63
N HIS A 631 -15.53 -28.15 9.44
CA HIS A 631 -14.84 -28.59 8.21
C HIS A 631 -13.77 -27.61 7.74
N GLN A 632 -14.04 -26.30 7.80
CA GLN A 632 -13.03 -25.29 7.47
C GLN A 632 -11.80 -25.40 8.38
N GLY A 633 -12.00 -25.71 9.67
CA GLY A 633 -10.91 -25.93 10.62
C GLY A 633 -10.06 -27.18 10.31
N ILE A 634 -10.61 -28.20 9.64
CA ILE A 634 -9.85 -29.38 9.21
C ILE A 634 -8.92 -29.03 8.05
N ILE A 635 -9.42 -28.29 7.06
CA ILE A 635 -8.63 -27.85 5.89
C ILE A 635 -7.47 -26.95 6.35
N GLN A 636 -7.76 -25.95 7.19
CA GLN A 636 -6.74 -25.06 7.73
C GLN A 636 -5.67 -25.79 8.55
N LEU A 637 -6.07 -26.82 9.31
CA LEU A 637 -5.13 -27.64 10.03
C LEU A 637 -4.22 -28.44 9.08
N GLN A 638 -4.77 -29.03 8.03
CA GLN A 638 -3.97 -29.73 7.02
C GLN A 638 -2.96 -28.80 6.33
N GLU A 639 -3.40 -27.61 5.93
CA GLU A 639 -2.50 -26.60 5.34
C GLU A 639 -1.37 -26.23 6.30
N ALA A 640 -1.69 -25.99 7.57
CA ALA A 640 -0.68 -25.69 8.59
C ALA A 640 0.31 -26.85 8.79
N LEU A 641 -0.17 -28.10 8.87
CA LEU A 641 0.67 -29.29 9.04
C LEU A 641 1.60 -29.52 7.84
N ILE A 642 1.11 -29.29 6.63
CA ILE A 642 1.90 -29.34 5.40
C ILE A 642 2.98 -28.24 5.41
N GLY A 643 2.61 -27.01 5.81
CA GLY A 643 3.54 -25.90 5.97
C GLY A 643 4.69 -26.23 6.92
N LEU A 644 4.37 -26.76 8.10
CA LEU A 644 5.35 -27.22 9.09
C LEU A 644 6.31 -28.28 8.50
N CYS A 645 5.77 -29.28 7.80
CA CYS A 645 6.60 -30.31 7.16
C CYS A 645 7.55 -29.71 6.12
N TRP A 646 7.07 -28.73 5.35
CA TRP A 646 7.88 -28.05 4.35
C TRP A 646 9.02 -27.25 4.99
N SER A 647 8.75 -26.52 6.07
CA SER A 647 9.77 -25.79 6.83
C SER A 647 10.81 -26.71 7.44
N ILE A 648 10.40 -27.82 8.07
CA ILE A 648 11.33 -28.81 8.64
C ILE A 648 12.23 -29.37 7.53
N LYS A 649 11.66 -29.70 6.37
CA LYS A 649 12.43 -30.18 5.21
C LYS A 649 13.46 -29.15 4.76
N PHE A 650 13.01 -27.92 4.53
CA PHE A 650 13.84 -26.87 3.95
C PHE A 650 14.94 -26.37 4.91
N PHE A 651 14.58 -26.11 6.16
CA PHE A 651 15.48 -25.47 7.11
C PHE A 651 16.34 -26.45 7.90
N TRP A 652 15.87 -27.67 8.18
CA TRP A 652 16.59 -28.63 9.00
C TRP A 652 17.11 -29.83 8.19
N ILE A 653 16.25 -30.55 7.48
CA ILE A 653 16.64 -31.81 6.79
C ILE A 653 17.71 -31.56 5.73
N ASN A 654 17.57 -30.50 4.93
CA ASN A 654 18.57 -30.14 3.91
C ASN A 654 19.94 -29.77 4.50
N LYS A 655 20.02 -29.49 5.82
CA LYS A 655 21.22 -29.00 6.50
C LYS A 655 21.78 -29.98 7.54
N ASP A 656 20.99 -30.95 8.01
CA ASP A 656 21.32 -31.88 9.10
C ASP A 656 21.15 -33.34 8.65
N GLN A 657 22.28 -34.02 8.41
CA GLN A 657 22.29 -35.41 7.91
C GLN A 657 21.73 -36.42 8.92
N TYR A 658 21.78 -36.13 10.23
CA TYR A 658 21.28 -37.04 11.26
C TYR A 658 19.75 -36.98 11.33
N LEU A 659 19.18 -35.76 11.35
CA LEU A 659 17.73 -35.58 11.23
C LEU A 659 17.22 -36.15 9.90
N SER A 660 17.94 -35.91 8.79
CA SER A 660 17.55 -36.46 7.49
C SER A 660 17.38 -37.99 7.51
N ARG A 661 18.29 -38.73 8.17
CA ARG A 661 18.16 -40.19 8.30
C ARG A 661 16.96 -40.61 9.14
N GLN A 662 16.76 -40.00 10.31
CA GLN A 662 15.60 -40.32 11.15
C GLN A 662 14.28 -40.07 10.41
N PHE A 663 14.15 -38.93 9.74
CA PHE A 663 12.91 -38.58 9.04
C PHE A 663 12.65 -39.49 7.84
N ASN A 664 13.71 -39.87 7.10
CA ASN A 664 13.59 -40.85 6.02
C ASN A 664 13.16 -42.23 6.52
N GLU A 665 13.64 -42.67 7.68
CA GLU A 665 13.24 -43.94 8.31
C GLU A 665 11.76 -43.91 8.74
N ILE A 666 11.33 -42.82 9.37
CA ILE A 666 9.91 -42.60 9.75
C ILE A 666 9.01 -42.61 8.52
N ALA A 667 9.37 -41.84 7.48
CA ALA A 667 8.59 -41.78 6.24
C ALA A 667 8.53 -43.15 5.53
N ALA A 668 9.65 -43.88 5.48
CA ALA A 668 9.69 -45.22 4.90
C ALA A 668 8.78 -46.20 5.65
N ASN A 669 8.74 -46.13 6.99
CA ASN A 669 7.87 -46.97 7.81
C ASN A 669 6.38 -46.67 7.54
N ILE A 670 5.99 -45.39 7.47
CA ILE A 670 4.61 -44.98 7.17
C ILE A 670 4.19 -45.45 5.76
N CYS A 671 5.03 -45.22 4.75
CA CYS A 671 4.75 -45.67 3.38
C CYS A 671 4.61 -47.20 3.29
N SER A 672 5.43 -47.94 4.03
CA SER A 672 5.35 -49.41 4.09
C SER A 672 4.05 -49.88 4.74
N VAL A 673 3.59 -49.23 5.82
CA VAL A 673 2.34 -49.57 6.51
C VAL A 673 1.11 -49.26 5.66
N GLN A 674 1.18 -48.22 4.82
CA GLN A 674 0.07 -47.79 3.95
C GLN A 674 0.11 -48.36 2.52
N GLY A 675 1.09 -49.20 2.19
CA GLY A 675 1.20 -49.83 0.86
C GLY A 675 1.56 -48.85 -0.28
N MET A 676 2.16 -47.70 0.05
CA MET A 676 2.59 -46.70 -0.95
C MET A 676 4.01 -46.98 -1.45
N PRO A 677 4.33 -46.70 -2.73
CA PRO A 677 5.67 -46.94 -3.28
C PRO A 677 6.69 -45.99 -2.63
N HIS A 678 7.85 -46.53 -2.23
CA HIS A 678 8.95 -45.74 -1.68
C HIS A 678 9.40 -44.66 -2.67
N LYS A 679 9.14 -43.39 -2.34
CA LYS A 679 9.88 -42.26 -2.87
C LYS A 679 10.55 -41.55 -1.70
N THR A 680 11.87 -41.52 -1.72
CA THR A 680 12.72 -40.74 -0.80
C THR A 680 12.28 -39.28 -0.80
N LEU A 681 12.15 -38.69 0.41
CA LEU A 681 11.75 -37.30 0.64
C LEU A 681 12.87 -36.32 0.31
#